data_AF-A0A4U1GM11-F1
#
_entry.id   AF-A0A4U1GM11-F1
#
_cell.length_a   1.000
_cell.length_b   1.000
_cell.length_c   1.000
_cell.angle_alpha   90.00
_cell.angle_beta   90.00
_cell.angle_gamma   90.00
#
_symmetry.space_group_name_H-M   'P 1'
#
loop_
_entity.id
_entity.type
_entity.pdbx_description
1 polymer ?
#
loop_
_entity_poly.entity_id
_entity_poly.type
_entity_poly.pdbx_seq_one_letter_code
_entity_poly.pdbx_strand_id
1 'polypeptide(L)'
;MNFKYINESPLKTNNSLEFGHKEIVSSLKLIIEKQSWNITIGLFGNWGTGKSSIVEGLKDELQHKQIPLVLFDVWKHEGDALRRTFIKECRDQLSAQPYGESYISKPIKIDDRVTSEKTISQEIFDIKWAKLFKSLGIAILIIVAVFMAAVIINGILLLFSVNLLDKINASTTISFATAVVSASLIAQFLELFIKTEKTDVKENKFQDPHEFEQEFGRIVQHLNNPGKKIVITFDNLDRVSGENALNIISTIKTFLDYKCKKDETSSVIFLIPCDVDSMKRHISDSMKSKAGDQENSYIDEFLRKFFNTSIWIPDFYSTDLENFATTKLTETAIPEFQNDYLSWLIIKVFNKNPRQIIQFINHMVSNYILLKEICDKNGLETDFYKHNIPQLAKFLLIKQRHAECLDLYRRESIYNLDNPEILLQINDENFKALLVQTEDISIPSLEPYFKGRITQEEQNFPGIVKLLEMMKFDAGDPVEYARSLDLEENTKAFDTILKLEFLKIKNPLQKTTFLNHLLELCANYDITLTNGFYREIINFILSTDIEDIFNLINPKHLRQQIFEKTESVTKTDKGKIVSGFLAIICSKENPKNSVIGNQPFEGNDKILKFLTSNKELFSKQQQSYFQNYVEQNPLQFNLKNYFFIDQETQDFFISEKVIAHFLKAFNPHQPHELLHYQMVLVNNFIPKSNYTESILTVYNDFWTRIFDPQQNQSESFYQTELEFLEILCERIEQTIVVGNKINPDLIQKINNHLLNLDSKQLEPWLIIIHRLLGLDASKEYMIKLINGILLSNDTETLEKLYAFFPDRNDIINLSTQIADQYVSNLIKLPFECENFQNLTNDAIIIAIKKFVGQSDYNEAKELVNRHRDKFEEIQINTLFDFLTNNATGNIEAGVPEDYIKEVCEMVLTLADLNPTVLEGSGFWTIMIDMLQNTEFHPYSELAFKFIKENLRLLSFEMSEGIFNSLIQRMDSHGIYNNPHFHESIYLLLKEKLNRPHAEIYVDRILLHILPNSKNHNVLLLAASALGDLGFEINDFVLQLEEFLNWTYLHNGDSSIRGIIPAKQALLKLLKRKRSKEFEVIKKKLEDITADE
;
A
#
# COMPACT_ATOMS: atom_id res chain seq x y z
N MET A 1 20.39 -27.10 19.45
CA MET A 1 19.02 -26.69 19.06
C MET A 1 18.12 -27.91 19.14
N ASN A 2 16.89 -27.77 19.61
CA ASN A 2 15.91 -28.86 19.62
C ASN A 2 15.07 -28.77 18.34
N PHE A 3 14.92 -29.87 17.60
CA PHE A 3 14.06 -29.94 16.42
C PHE A 3 13.46 -31.35 16.30
N LYS A 4 12.34 -31.48 15.58
CA LYS A 4 11.70 -32.75 15.27
C LYS A 4 11.24 -32.78 13.83
N TYR A 5 11.47 -33.90 13.16
CA TYR A 5 10.81 -34.21 11.90
C TYR A 5 9.39 -34.71 12.16
N ILE A 6 8.47 -34.33 11.29
CA ILE A 6 7.08 -34.78 11.31
C ILE A 6 7.01 -36.15 10.62
N ASN A 7 6.36 -37.11 11.27
CA ASN A 7 6.16 -38.45 10.73
C ASN A 7 5.05 -38.47 9.68
N GLU A 8 5.29 -39.10 8.54
CA GLU A 8 4.34 -39.24 7.42
C GLU A 8 3.45 -40.50 7.51
N SER A 9 3.53 -41.26 8.61
CA SER A 9 2.77 -42.51 8.77
C SER A 9 1.26 -42.27 8.75
N PRO A 10 0.46 -43.18 8.15
CA PRO A 10 -1.00 -43.12 8.22
C PRO A 10 -1.49 -43.01 9.67
N LEU A 11 -2.50 -42.18 9.87
CA LEU A 11 -3.11 -41.96 11.18
C LEU A 11 -3.95 -43.19 11.54
N LYS A 12 -3.65 -43.81 12.67
CA LYS A 12 -4.23 -45.11 13.06
C LYS A 12 -5.53 -45.00 13.86
N THR A 13 -5.75 -43.87 14.54
CA THR A 13 -6.87 -43.71 15.47
C THR A 13 -7.91 -42.73 14.94
N ASN A 14 -9.20 -43.03 15.14
CA ASN A 14 -10.31 -42.22 14.65
C ASN A 14 -10.29 -40.77 15.20
N ASN A 15 -9.80 -40.56 16.43
CA ASN A 15 -9.70 -39.22 17.05
C ASN A 15 -8.60 -38.33 16.45
N SER A 16 -7.64 -38.91 15.72
CA SER A 16 -6.58 -38.17 15.04
C SER A 16 -6.91 -37.89 13.57
N LEU A 17 -8.03 -38.39 13.05
CA LEU A 17 -8.39 -38.20 11.64
C LEU A 17 -8.86 -36.77 11.40
N GLU A 18 -8.27 -36.12 10.40
CA GLU A 18 -8.56 -34.75 10.00
C GLU A 18 -9.36 -34.72 8.67
N PHE A 19 -9.72 -33.53 8.19
CA PHE A 19 -10.31 -33.32 6.85
C PHE A 19 -11.61 -34.09 6.56
N GLY A 20 -12.44 -34.32 7.59
CA GLY A 20 -13.69 -35.07 7.43
C GLY A 20 -13.49 -36.57 7.19
N HIS A 21 -12.27 -37.10 7.36
CA HIS A 21 -11.98 -38.52 7.17
C HIS A 21 -12.74 -39.42 8.15
N LYS A 22 -13.08 -38.90 9.34
CA LYS A 22 -13.87 -39.61 10.35
C LYS A 22 -15.27 -39.95 9.86
N GLU A 23 -15.92 -39.03 9.14
CA GLU A 23 -17.24 -39.19 8.55
C GLU A 23 -17.21 -40.24 7.43
N ILE A 24 -16.13 -40.26 6.64
CA ILE A 24 -15.90 -41.28 5.61
C ILE A 24 -15.72 -42.66 6.24
N VAL A 25 -14.87 -42.78 7.27
CA VAL A 25 -14.67 -44.04 8.02
C VAL A 25 -15.99 -44.53 8.61
N SER A 26 -16.77 -43.63 9.21
CA SER A 26 -18.09 -43.96 9.78
C SER A 26 -19.08 -44.45 8.73
N SER A 27 -19.07 -43.83 7.54
CA SER A 27 -19.91 -44.23 6.40
C SER A 27 -19.50 -45.59 5.84
N LEU A 28 -18.19 -45.81 5.64
CA LEU A 28 -17.64 -47.10 5.20
C LEU A 28 -18.00 -48.22 6.19
N LYS A 29 -17.82 -47.97 7.49
CA LYS A 29 -18.21 -48.89 8.56
C LYS A 29 -19.68 -49.25 8.46
N LEU A 30 -20.58 -48.26 8.32
CA LEU A 30 -22.01 -48.50 8.20
C LEU A 30 -22.36 -49.35 6.96
N ILE A 31 -21.76 -49.04 5.81
CA ILE A 31 -21.93 -49.82 4.56
C ILE A 31 -21.49 -51.26 4.79
N ILE A 32 -20.29 -51.46 5.35
CA ILE A 32 -19.70 -52.77 5.63
C ILE A 32 -20.59 -53.57 6.61
N GLU A 33 -21.11 -52.93 7.65
CA GLU A 33 -21.98 -53.56 8.65
C GLU A 33 -23.37 -53.95 8.10
N LYS A 34 -23.93 -53.19 7.16
CA LYS A 34 -25.27 -53.47 6.59
C LYS A 34 -25.25 -54.41 5.39
N GLN A 35 -24.12 -54.50 4.70
CA GLN A 35 -24.00 -55.28 3.47
C GLN A 35 -24.04 -56.80 3.71
N SER A 36 -24.84 -57.53 2.92
CA SER A 36 -25.01 -58.99 3.04
C SER A 36 -24.47 -59.81 1.85
N TRP A 37 -23.95 -59.15 0.82
CA TRP A 37 -23.39 -59.79 -0.39
C TRP A 37 -22.04 -59.18 -0.77
N ASN A 38 -21.27 -59.87 -1.62
CA ASN A 38 -19.92 -59.46 -1.99
C ASN A 38 -19.92 -58.18 -2.81
N ILE A 39 -19.26 -57.12 -2.34
CA ILE A 39 -19.28 -55.81 -3.00
C ILE A 39 -17.87 -55.23 -3.11
N THR A 40 -17.58 -54.57 -4.23
CA THR A 40 -16.37 -53.78 -4.44
C THR A 40 -16.68 -52.29 -4.29
N ILE A 41 -16.04 -51.66 -3.31
CA ILE A 41 -16.16 -50.24 -2.95
C ILE A 41 -14.88 -49.53 -3.37
N GLY A 42 -14.98 -48.53 -4.23
CA GLY A 42 -13.87 -47.62 -4.54
C GLY A 42 -13.77 -46.48 -3.52
N LEU A 43 -12.59 -46.24 -2.95
CA LEU A 43 -12.29 -45.04 -2.15
C LEU A 43 -11.45 -44.09 -3.01
N PHE A 44 -12.11 -43.12 -3.62
CA PHE A 44 -11.52 -42.28 -4.65
C PHE A 44 -11.01 -40.97 -4.07
N GLY A 45 -9.79 -40.59 -4.46
CA GLY A 45 -9.21 -39.30 -4.14
C GLY A 45 -7.81 -39.19 -4.72
N ASN A 46 -7.33 -37.96 -4.87
CA ASN A 46 -6.01 -37.70 -5.43
C ASN A 46 -4.88 -38.31 -4.57
N TRP A 47 -3.67 -38.37 -5.11
CA TRP A 47 -2.51 -38.73 -4.31
C TRP A 47 -2.32 -37.76 -3.13
N GLY A 48 -2.17 -38.30 -1.92
CA GLY A 48 -1.80 -37.55 -0.72
C GLY A 48 -2.97 -37.00 0.07
N THR A 49 -4.20 -37.33 -0.33
CA THR A 49 -5.44 -36.93 0.35
C THR A 49 -5.75 -37.74 1.62
N GLY A 50 -4.94 -38.73 1.99
CA GLY A 50 -5.16 -39.50 3.23
C GLY A 50 -5.95 -40.81 3.09
N LYS A 51 -6.09 -41.37 1.88
CA LYS A 51 -6.71 -42.69 1.62
C LYS A 51 -6.23 -43.79 2.58
N SER A 52 -4.92 -43.98 2.76
CA SER A 52 -4.40 -44.99 3.68
C SER A 52 -4.72 -44.69 5.15
N SER A 53 -4.82 -43.42 5.56
CA SER A 53 -5.27 -43.05 6.92
C SER A 53 -6.75 -43.40 7.14
N ILE A 54 -7.60 -43.24 6.12
CA ILE A 54 -9.00 -43.70 6.18
C ILE A 54 -9.06 -45.22 6.31
N VAL A 55 -8.25 -45.96 5.55
CA VAL A 55 -8.21 -47.44 5.61
C VAL A 55 -7.71 -47.93 6.98
N GLU A 56 -6.65 -47.34 7.52
CA GLU A 56 -6.15 -47.70 8.85
C GLU A 56 -7.14 -47.32 9.96
N GLY A 57 -7.77 -46.14 9.88
CA GLY A 57 -8.85 -45.76 10.80
C GLY A 57 -10.06 -46.68 10.71
N LEU A 58 -10.43 -47.14 9.52
CA LEU A 58 -11.48 -48.14 9.32
C LEU A 58 -11.09 -49.50 9.91
N LYS A 59 -9.83 -49.92 9.74
CA LYS A 59 -9.31 -51.17 10.32
C LYS A 59 -9.44 -51.16 11.84
N ASP A 60 -9.10 -50.06 12.49
CA ASP A 60 -9.26 -49.87 13.94
C ASP A 60 -10.74 -49.98 14.37
N GLU A 61 -11.63 -49.28 13.67
CA GLU A 61 -13.09 -49.31 13.93
C GLU A 61 -13.74 -50.69 13.71
N LEU A 62 -13.28 -51.44 12.71
CA LEU A 62 -13.77 -52.78 12.40
C LEU A 62 -13.21 -53.85 13.34
N GLN A 63 -11.99 -53.66 13.85
CA GLN A 63 -11.38 -54.55 14.83
C GLN A 63 -12.24 -54.63 16.10
N HIS A 64 -12.84 -53.52 16.55
CA HIS A 64 -13.79 -53.50 17.67
C HIS A 64 -15.04 -54.37 17.44
N LYS A 65 -15.40 -54.62 16.18
CA LYS A 65 -16.52 -55.48 15.78
C LYS A 65 -16.08 -56.91 15.43
N GLN A 66 -14.79 -57.22 15.63
CA GLN A 66 -14.16 -58.46 15.18
C GLN A 66 -14.34 -58.70 13.68
N ILE A 67 -14.40 -57.65 12.85
CA ILE A 67 -14.43 -57.81 11.39
C ILE A 67 -13.00 -57.63 10.87
N PRO A 68 -12.36 -58.66 10.30
CA PRO A 68 -11.01 -58.52 9.78
C PRO A 68 -10.97 -57.66 8.52
N LEU A 69 -10.05 -56.69 8.54
CA LEU A 69 -9.59 -55.96 7.36
C LEU A 69 -8.18 -56.44 7.00
N VAL A 70 -8.08 -57.12 5.86
CA VAL A 70 -6.82 -57.57 5.24
C VAL A 70 -6.32 -56.46 4.32
N LEU A 71 -5.11 -55.96 4.57
CA LEU A 71 -4.47 -54.93 3.74
C LEU A 71 -3.44 -55.58 2.83
N PHE A 72 -3.62 -55.51 1.52
CA PHE A 72 -2.69 -56.02 0.52
C PHE A 72 -2.14 -54.86 -0.31
N ASP A 73 -0.82 -54.66 -0.27
CA ASP A 73 -0.14 -53.64 -1.07
C ASP A 73 0.18 -54.21 -2.46
N VAL A 74 -0.57 -53.75 -3.47
CA VAL A 74 -0.45 -54.24 -4.84
C VAL A 74 0.90 -53.87 -5.45
N TRP A 75 1.36 -52.64 -5.20
CA TRP A 75 2.58 -52.10 -5.79
C TRP A 75 3.83 -52.75 -5.21
N LYS A 76 3.85 -53.03 -3.90
CA LYS A 76 4.94 -53.77 -3.24
C LYS A 76 5.18 -55.15 -3.85
N HIS A 77 4.15 -55.77 -4.42
CA HIS A 77 4.17 -57.11 -4.99
C HIS A 77 4.05 -57.11 -6.52
N GLU A 78 4.32 -55.98 -7.17
CA GLU A 78 4.43 -55.88 -8.62
C GLU A 78 5.63 -56.70 -9.13
N GLY A 79 5.40 -57.55 -10.14
CA GLY A 79 6.43 -58.46 -10.68
C GLY A 79 6.56 -59.82 -9.98
N ASP A 80 6.01 -59.96 -8.77
CA ASP A 80 5.83 -61.25 -8.11
C ASP A 80 4.63 -62.02 -8.69
N ALA A 81 4.48 -63.28 -8.31
CA ALA A 81 3.25 -64.04 -8.57
C ALA A 81 2.10 -63.51 -7.68
N LEU A 82 1.55 -62.34 -8.02
CA LEU A 82 0.59 -61.55 -7.23
C LEU A 82 -0.54 -62.38 -6.61
N ARG A 83 -1.13 -63.30 -7.39
CA ARG A 83 -2.16 -64.23 -6.91
C ARG A 83 -1.69 -65.07 -5.72
N ARG A 84 -0.47 -65.61 -5.77
CA ARG A 84 0.11 -66.43 -4.69
C ARG A 84 0.37 -65.60 -3.45
N THR A 85 0.95 -64.41 -3.63
CA THR A 85 1.30 -63.54 -2.51
C THR A 85 0.04 -63.06 -1.81
N PHE A 86 -1.00 -62.68 -2.56
CA PHE A 86 -2.31 -62.33 -2.01
C PHE A 86 -2.91 -63.45 -1.15
N ILE A 87 -2.97 -64.69 -1.66
CA ILE A 87 -3.47 -65.85 -0.90
C ILE A 87 -2.69 -66.05 0.40
N LYS A 88 -1.36 -65.97 0.35
CA LYS A 88 -0.50 -66.11 1.53
C LYS A 88 -0.77 -65.04 2.56
N GLU A 89 -0.78 -63.78 2.15
CA GLU A 89 -0.87 -62.62 3.03
C GLU A 89 -2.27 -62.50 3.64
N CYS A 90 -3.32 -62.81 2.85
CA CYS A 90 -4.68 -62.93 3.34
C CYS A 90 -4.78 -63.96 4.47
N ARG A 91 -4.24 -65.17 4.25
CA ARG A 91 -4.21 -66.21 5.30
C ARG A 91 -3.37 -65.81 6.51
N ASP A 92 -2.23 -65.15 6.32
CA ASP A 92 -1.37 -64.70 7.43
C ASP A 92 -2.08 -63.65 8.29
N GLN A 93 -2.66 -62.61 7.68
CA GLN A 93 -3.33 -61.53 8.39
C GLN A 93 -4.61 -62.01 9.09
N LEU A 94 -5.35 -62.94 8.51
CA LEU A 94 -6.50 -63.56 9.17
C LEU A 94 -6.09 -64.46 10.35
N SER A 95 -4.98 -65.19 10.22
CA SER A 95 -4.49 -66.10 11.27
C SER A 95 -3.77 -65.38 12.41
N ALA A 96 -3.35 -64.14 12.20
CA ALA A 96 -2.71 -63.32 13.22
C ALA A 96 -3.72 -62.78 14.27
N GLN A 97 -3.22 -62.49 15.48
CA GLN A 97 -3.98 -61.73 16.47
C GLN A 97 -4.24 -60.31 15.96
N PRO A 98 -5.45 -59.74 16.19
CA PRO A 98 -6.47 -60.13 17.17
C PRO A 98 -7.51 -61.14 16.67
N TYR A 99 -7.42 -61.62 15.42
CA TYR A 99 -8.43 -62.49 14.82
C TYR A 99 -8.17 -63.96 15.15
N GLY A 100 -7.10 -64.55 14.59
CA GLY A 100 -6.65 -65.92 14.86
C GLY A 100 -7.78 -66.95 14.99
N GLU A 101 -7.68 -67.81 16.01
CA GLU A 101 -8.68 -68.86 16.31
C GLU A 101 -10.06 -68.29 16.69
N SER A 102 -10.17 -67.02 17.08
CA SER A 102 -11.46 -66.40 17.40
C SER A 102 -12.31 -66.15 16.16
N TYR A 103 -11.67 -65.96 15.00
CA TYR A 103 -12.34 -65.70 13.73
C TYR A 103 -12.29 -66.85 12.73
N ILE A 104 -11.34 -67.78 12.90
CA ILE A 104 -11.13 -68.92 12.02
C ILE A 104 -11.43 -70.23 12.76
N SER A 105 -12.21 -71.11 12.13
CA SER A 105 -12.64 -72.41 12.69
C SER A 105 -11.54 -73.46 12.81
N LYS A 106 -10.56 -73.45 11.91
CA LYS A 106 -9.43 -74.36 11.87
C LYS A 106 -8.21 -73.65 11.28
N PRO A 107 -6.97 -73.99 11.68
CA PRO A 107 -5.78 -73.41 11.07
C PRO A 107 -5.84 -73.55 9.54
N ILE A 108 -5.78 -72.43 8.84
CA ILE A 108 -5.91 -72.39 7.38
C ILE A 108 -4.60 -72.88 6.77
N LYS A 109 -4.55 -74.19 6.46
CA LYS A 109 -3.43 -74.76 5.69
C LYS A 109 -3.67 -74.50 4.20
N ILE A 110 -2.89 -73.63 3.58
CA ILE A 110 -2.90 -73.34 2.12
C ILE A 110 -2.50 -74.61 1.35
N ASP A 111 -3.03 -74.81 0.14
CA ASP A 111 -2.56 -75.88 -0.75
C ASP A 111 -1.06 -75.71 -1.05
N ASP A 112 -0.28 -76.77 -0.86
CA ASP A 112 1.16 -76.78 -1.11
C ASP A 112 1.48 -76.35 -2.57
N ARG A 113 0.56 -76.61 -3.52
CA ARG A 113 0.61 -76.19 -4.94
C ARG A 113 0.52 -74.68 -5.18
N VAL A 114 0.14 -73.90 -4.17
CA VAL A 114 0.28 -72.44 -4.20
C VAL A 114 1.75 -72.02 -4.20
N THR A 115 2.68 -72.84 -3.71
CA THR A 115 4.10 -72.45 -3.53
C THR A 115 5.11 -73.41 -4.16
N SER A 116 4.85 -74.71 -4.07
CA SER A 116 5.75 -75.80 -4.46
C SER A 116 5.01 -76.80 -5.34
N GLU A 117 5.74 -77.51 -6.21
CA GLU A 117 5.18 -78.67 -6.90
C GLU A 117 4.87 -79.74 -5.85
N LYS A 118 3.68 -80.34 -5.94
CA LYS A 118 3.29 -81.43 -5.06
C LYS A 118 3.59 -82.73 -5.77
N THR A 119 4.57 -83.48 -5.27
CA THR A 119 4.83 -84.84 -5.74
C THR A 119 3.88 -85.76 -4.99
N ILE A 120 2.83 -86.21 -5.66
CA ILE A 120 1.96 -87.26 -5.13
C ILE A 120 2.57 -88.57 -5.60
N SER A 121 3.27 -89.26 -4.70
CA SER A 121 3.64 -90.65 -4.90
C SER A 121 2.38 -91.49 -4.76
N GLN A 122 1.75 -91.84 -5.87
CA GLN A 122 0.65 -92.81 -5.88
C GLN A 122 1.26 -94.21 -5.96
N GLU A 123 0.99 -95.05 -4.96
CA GLU A 123 1.27 -96.49 -5.06
C GLU A 123 0.18 -97.14 -5.90
N ILE A 124 0.38 -97.18 -7.22
CA ILE A 124 -0.48 -97.98 -8.10
C ILE A 124 0.03 -99.41 -8.05
N PHE A 125 -0.77 -100.33 -7.51
CA PHE A 125 -0.51 -101.76 -7.60
C PHE A 125 -0.75 -102.24 -9.03
N ASP A 126 0.26 -102.18 -9.89
CA ASP A 126 0.21 -102.82 -11.22
C ASP A 126 0.50 -104.33 -11.09
N ILE A 127 -0.56 -105.11 -10.86
CA ILE A 127 -0.49 -106.56 -10.83
C ILE A 127 -0.47 -107.09 -12.27
N LYS A 128 0.70 -107.48 -12.77
CA LYS A 128 0.86 -108.10 -14.11
C LYS A 128 0.33 -109.54 -14.13
N TRP A 129 -1.00 -109.68 -14.15
CA TRP A 129 -1.73 -110.95 -14.11
C TRP A 129 -1.18 -112.01 -15.07
N ALA A 130 -0.81 -111.63 -16.30
CA ALA A 130 -0.28 -112.56 -17.30
C ALA A 130 1.08 -113.18 -16.91
N LYS A 131 1.96 -112.46 -16.21
CA LYS A 131 3.22 -113.02 -15.68
C LYS A 131 2.97 -113.80 -14.39
N LEU A 132 2.01 -113.36 -13.58
CA LEU A 132 1.62 -113.99 -12.33
C LEU A 132 1.04 -115.41 -12.57
N PHE A 133 0.11 -115.57 -13.51
CA PHE A 133 -0.42 -116.89 -13.89
C PHE A 133 0.64 -117.82 -14.51
N LYS A 134 1.57 -117.29 -15.32
CA LYS A 134 2.66 -118.07 -15.92
C LYS A 134 3.67 -118.57 -14.87
N SER A 135 3.94 -117.73 -13.86
CA SER A 135 4.85 -118.04 -12.76
C SER A 135 4.22 -118.93 -11.68
N LEU A 136 2.91 -118.78 -11.40
CA LEU A 136 2.13 -119.71 -10.57
C LEU A 136 2.12 -121.12 -11.16
N GLY A 137 2.00 -121.26 -12.49
CA GLY A 137 2.13 -122.55 -13.16
C GLY A 137 3.49 -123.22 -12.92
N ILE A 138 4.58 -122.44 -12.92
CA ILE A 138 5.94 -122.94 -12.66
C ILE A 138 6.13 -123.29 -11.17
N ALA A 139 5.61 -122.46 -10.26
CA ALA A 139 5.66 -122.72 -8.82
C ALA A 139 4.86 -123.97 -8.42
N ILE A 140 3.68 -124.17 -8.99
CA ILE A 140 2.87 -125.39 -8.81
C ILE A 140 3.63 -126.60 -9.34
N LEU A 141 4.28 -126.51 -10.51
CA LEU A 141 5.12 -127.58 -11.04
C LEU A 141 6.30 -127.94 -10.11
N ILE A 142 6.96 -126.94 -9.50
CA ILE A 142 8.06 -127.17 -8.55
C ILE A 142 7.53 -127.81 -7.25
N ILE A 143 6.40 -127.35 -6.72
CA ILE A 143 5.78 -127.93 -5.52
C ILE A 143 5.36 -129.38 -5.77
N VAL A 144 4.76 -129.66 -6.93
CA VAL A 144 4.40 -131.02 -7.35
C VAL A 144 5.65 -131.89 -7.54
N ALA A 145 6.73 -131.35 -8.12
CA ALA A 145 7.99 -132.09 -8.28
C ALA A 145 8.65 -132.41 -6.93
N VAL A 146 8.66 -131.47 -5.98
CA VAL A 146 9.18 -131.68 -4.62
C VAL A 146 8.31 -132.68 -3.85
N PHE A 147 6.99 -132.63 -4.00
CA PHE A 147 6.07 -133.61 -3.41
C PHE A 147 6.30 -135.01 -3.98
N MET A 148 6.42 -135.12 -5.32
CA MET A 148 6.74 -136.39 -5.98
C MET A 148 8.10 -136.94 -5.55
N ALA A 149 9.12 -136.09 -5.43
CA ALA A 149 10.43 -136.49 -4.91
C ALA A 149 10.34 -136.99 -3.46
N ALA A 150 9.57 -136.33 -2.59
CA ALA A 150 9.36 -136.77 -1.22
C ALA A 150 8.60 -138.11 -1.13
N VAL A 151 7.62 -138.34 -2.01
CA VAL A 151 6.91 -139.63 -2.10
C VAL A 151 7.84 -140.74 -2.60
N ILE A 152 8.68 -140.46 -3.60
CA ILE A 152 9.68 -141.41 -4.11
C ILE A 152 10.73 -141.73 -3.04
N ILE A 153 11.25 -140.72 -2.33
CA ILE A 153 12.21 -140.91 -1.23
C ILE A 153 11.59 -141.74 -0.10
N ASN A 154 10.33 -141.48 0.27
CA ASN A 154 9.61 -142.29 1.25
C ASN A 154 9.36 -143.73 0.77
N GLY A 155 9.03 -143.92 -0.50
CA GLY A 155 8.88 -145.24 -1.11
C GLY A 155 10.19 -146.04 -1.15
N ILE A 156 11.31 -145.37 -1.43
CA ILE A 156 12.65 -145.96 -1.39
C ILE A 156 13.04 -146.33 0.05
N LEU A 157 12.78 -145.46 1.03
CA LEU A 157 13.04 -145.74 2.45
C LEU A 157 12.24 -146.94 2.98
N LEU A 158 11.00 -147.13 2.50
CA LEU A 158 10.17 -148.31 2.79
C LEU A 158 10.73 -149.61 2.19
N LEU A 159 11.35 -149.55 0.99
CA LEU A 159 11.96 -150.70 0.32
C LEU A 159 13.26 -151.20 1.01
N PHE A 160 13.99 -150.31 1.68
CA PHE A 160 15.25 -150.66 2.37
C PHE A 160 15.08 -151.11 3.83
N SER A 161 13.85 -151.33 4.31
CA SER A 161 13.57 -151.87 5.66
C SER A 161 14.27 -151.12 6.80
N VAL A 162 14.53 -149.82 6.62
CA VAL A 162 15.21 -148.99 7.63
C VAL A 162 14.16 -148.53 8.64
N ASN A 163 14.08 -149.23 9.78
CA ASN A 163 13.26 -148.84 10.92
C ASN A 163 13.81 -147.56 11.57
N LEU A 164 13.40 -146.41 11.06
CA LEU A 164 13.61 -145.07 11.66
C LEU A 164 12.34 -144.55 12.38
N LEU A 165 11.34 -145.40 12.56
CA LEU A 165 10.06 -145.07 13.21
C LEU A 165 10.01 -145.53 14.67
N ASP A 166 11.05 -145.19 15.45
CA ASP A 166 10.92 -145.07 16.90
C ASP A 166 11.46 -143.70 17.32
N LYS A 167 10.53 -142.84 17.75
CA LYS A 167 10.73 -141.45 18.19
C LYS A 167 11.08 -140.44 17.09
N ILE A 168 10.10 -140.13 16.27
CA ILE A 168 9.71 -138.78 15.78
C ILE A 168 8.55 -139.05 14.82
N ASN A 169 7.39 -138.41 14.99
CA ASN A 169 6.29 -138.46 14.03
C ASN A 169 6.79 -137.84 12.71
N ALA A 170 7.44 -138.64 11.88
CA ALA A 170 8.08 -138.21 10.64
C ALA A 170 7.07 -137.53 9.70
N SER A 171 5.78 -137.92 9.77
CA SER A 171 4.70 -137.23 9.06
C SER A 171 4.52 -135.78 9.51
N THR A 172 4.59 -135.46 10.81
CA THR A 172 4.46 -134.08 11.31
C THR A 172 5.70 -133.23 11.06
N THR A 173 6.91 -133.78 11.18
CA THR A 173 8.15 -133.01 10.92
C THR A 173 8.35 -132.74 9.43
N ILE A 174 8.02 -133.70 8.56
CA ILE A 174 8.06 -133.51 7.10
C ILE A 174 6.94 -132.55 6.67
N SER A 175 5.74 -132.63 7.25
CA SER A 175 4.66 -131.67 6.98
C SER A 175 5.01 -130.26 7.45
N PHE A 176 5.70 -130.12 8.58
CA PHE A 176 6.13 -128.81 9.09
C PHE A 176 7.31 -128.25 8.27
N ALA A 177 8.29 -129.08 7.91
CA ALA A 177 9.41 -128.67 7.06
C ALA A 177 8.96 -128.31 5.64
N THR A 178 8.05 -129.09 5.05
CA THR A 178 7.44 -128.74 3.76
C THR A 178 6.56 -127.51 3.88
N ALA A 179 5.77 -127.33 4.94
CA ALA A 179 4.99 -126.10 5.14
C ALA A 179 5.89 -124.87 5.31
N VAL A 180 6.99 -124.97 6.05
CA VAL A 180 7.94 -123.87 6.27
C VAL A 180 8.69 -123.52 4.98
N VAL A 181 9.17 -124.52 4.23
CA VAL A 181 9.84 -124.28 2.94
C VAL A 181 8.84 -123.72 1.91
N SER A 182 7.61 -124.24 1.89
CA SER A 182 6.54 -123.74 1.02
C SER A 182 6.15 -122.31 1.38
N ALA A 183 5.99 -122.00 2.67
CA ALA A 183 5.68 -120.66 3.15
C ALA A 183 6.83 -119.68 2.89
N SER A 184 8.09 -120.12 3.05
CA SER A 184 9.28 -119.31 2.73
C SER A 184 9.39 -119.04 1.23
N LEU A 185 9.11 -120.04 0.39
CA LEU A 185 9.11 -119.86 -1.07
C LEU A 185 7.95 -118.97 -1.50
N ILE A 186 6.76 -119.12 -0.92
CA ILE A 186 5.60 -118.25 -1.19
C ILE A 186 5.90 -116.81 -0.74
N ALA A 187 6.53 -116.61 0.41
CA ALA A 187 6.92 -115.28 0.91
C ALA A 187 7.97 -114.62 -0.01
N GLN A 188 9.00 -115.36 -0.43
CA GLN A 188 9.99 -114.86 -1.41
C GLN A 188 9.37 -114.62 -2.79
N PHE A 189 8.38 -115.43 -3.19
CA PHE A 189 7.63 -115.22 -4.43
C PHE A 189 6.79 -113.94 -4.35
N LEU A 190 6.11 -113.70 -3.23
CA LEU A 190 5.33 -112.48 -2.99
C LEU A 190 6.22 -111.22 -3.03
N GLU A 191 7.41 -111.26 -2.45
CA GLU A 191 8.38 -110.14 -2.50
C GLU A 191 8.90 -109.85 -3.91
N LEU A 192 9.08 -110.86 -4.77
CA LEU A 192 9.57 -110.66 -6.14
C LEU A 192 8.55 -110.03 -7.10
N PHE A 193 7.25 -110.14 -6.81
CA PHE A 193 6.16 -109.63 -7.66
C PHE A 193 5.48 -108.37 -7.11
N ILE A 194 5.65 -108.05 -5.83
CA ILE A 194 5.27 -106.75 -5.26
C ILE A 194 6.45 -105.79 -5.47
N LYS A 195 6.61 -105.30 -6.71
CA LYS A 195 7.38 -104.07 -6.95
C LYS A 195 6.40 -102.91 -6.99
N THR A 196 6.41 -102.10 -5.95
CA THR A 196 5.80 -100.77 -5.98
C THR A 196 6.58 -99.90 -6.96
N GLU A 197 6.11 -99.78 -8.21
CA GLU A 197 6.54 -98.68 -9.06
C GLU A 197 5.90 -97.41 -8.50
N LYS A 198 6.72 -96.57 -7.86
CA LYS A 198 6.32 -95.22 -7.49
C LYS A 198 6.25 -94.40 -8.78
N THR A 199 5.05 -94.17 -9.29
CA THR A 199 4.86 -93.13 -10.29
C THR A 199 4.72 -91.81 -9.55
N ASP A 200 5.79 -91.00 -9.62
CA ASP A 200 5.75 -89.63 -9.14
C ASP A 200 4.89 -88.82 -10.11
N VAL A 201 3.60 -88.65 -9.79
CA VAL A 201 2.75 -87.69 -10.49
C VAL A 201 3.08 -86.33 -9.89
N LYS A 202 3.82 -85.51 -10.65
CA LYS A 202 4.07 -84.12 -10.31
C LYS A 202 2.83 -83.31 -10.63
N GLU A 203 2.10 -82.89 -9.60
CA GLU A 203 1.09 -81.85 -9.77
C GLU A 203 1.79 -80.49 -9.81
N ASN A 204 1.65 -79.81 -10.94
CA ASN A 204 2.23 -78.49 -11.16
C ASN A 204 1.64 -77.46 -10.18
N LYS A 205 2.45 -76.42 -9.90
CA LYS A 205 2.00 -75.25 -9.14
C LYS A 205 0.78 -74.62 -9.81
N PHE A 206 -0.10 -73.99 -9.04
CA PHE A 206 -1.30 -73.32 -9.58
C PHE A 206 -0.93 -72.37 -10.72
N GLN A 207 -1.48 -72.56 -11.91
CA GLN A 207 -1.27 -71.60 -13.01
C GLN A 207 -2.59 -70.95 -13.42
N ASP A 208 -3.70 -71.66 -13.22
CA ASP A 208 -5.03 -71.22 -13.61
C ASP A 208 -5.56 -70.18 -12.59
N PRO A 209 -6.01 -68.99 -13.02
CA PRO A 209 -6.72 -68.03 -12.17
C PRO A 209 -7.84 -68.65 -11.33
N HIS A 210 -8.57 -69.64 -11.87
CA HIS A 210 -9.67 -70.29 -11.15
C HIS A 210 -9.19 -71.15 -9.96
N GLU A 211 -8.01 -71.76 -10.04
CA GLU A 211 -7.40 -72.47 -8.89
C GLU A 211 -7.13 -71.51 -7.72
N PHE A 212 -6.70 -70.28 -8.02
CA PHE A 212 -6.50 -69.23 -7.02
C PHE A 212 -7.81 -68.71 -6.44
N GLU A 213 -8.83 -68.52 -7.28
CA GLU A 213 -10.18 -68.13 -6.84
C GLU A 213 -10.79 -69.19 -5.91
N GLN A 214 -10.68 -70.47 -6.26
CA GLN A 214 -11.16 -71.58 -5.43
C GLN A 214 -10.43 -71.65 -4.08
N GLU A 215 -9.11 -71.45 -4.09
CA GLU A 215 -8.32 -71.44 -2.87
C GLU A 215 -8.66 -70.25 -1.98
N PHE A 216 -8.90 -69.07 -2.57
CA PHE A 216 -9.43 -67.91 -1.85
C PHE A 216 -10.81 -68.23 -1.23
N GLY A 217 -11.71 -68.85 -2.00
CA GLY A 217 -13.01 -69.31 -1.50
C GLY A 217 -12.87 -70.29 -0.33
N ARG A 218 -11.90 -71.20 -0.38
CA ARG A 218 -11.59 -72.11 0.73
C ARG A 218 -11.16 -71.35 1.97
N ILE A 219 -10.34 -70.30 1.86
CA ILE A 219 -9.98 -69.42 3.00
C ILE A 219 -11.25 -68.81 3.61
N VAL A 220 -12.17 -68.29 2.79
CA VAL A 220 -13.43 -67.68 3.23
C VAL A 220 -14.39 -68.69 3.89
N GLN A 221 -14.38 -69.95 3.46
CA GLN A 221 -15.17 -71.02 4.09
C GLN A 221 -14.69 -71.41 5.48
N HIS A 222 -13.42 -71.15 5.83
CA HIS A 222 -12.87 -71.48 7.14
C HIS A 222 -13.24 -70.45 8.23
N LEU A 223 -13.95 -69.37 7.89
CA LEU A 223 -14.42 -68.37 8.85
C LEU A 223 -15.43 -68.98 9.85
N ASN A 224 -15.29 -68.64 11.13
CA ASN A 224 -16.13 -69.17 12.22
C ASN A 224 -17.56 -68.60 12.16
N ASN A 225 -18.52 -69.45 11.77
CA ASN A 225 -19.98 -69.24 11.74
C ASN A 225 -20.56 -68.60 10.47
N PRO A 226 -21.83 -68.94 10.16
CA PRO A 226 -22.60 -68.25 9.15
C PRO A 226 -22.79 -66.75 9.46
N GLY A 227 -22.59 -65.87 8.46
CA GLY A 227 -22.80 -64.42 8.58
C GLY A 227 -21.57 -63.56 8.89
N LYS A 228 -20.37 -64.14 8.96
CA LYS A 228 -19.11 -63.41 9.17
C LYS A 228 -18.67 -62.66 7.92
N LYS A 229 -18.03 -61.51 8.11
CA LYS A 229 -17.60 -60.60 7.03
C LYS A 229 -16.09 -60.52 6.98
N ILE A 230 -15.53 -60.33 5.80
CA ILE A 230 -14.11 -59.99 5.65
C ILE A 230 -14.00 -58.79 4.73
N VAL A 231 -13.20 -57.82 5.14
CA VAL A 231 -12.85 -56.67 4.29
C VAL A 231 -11.47 -56.92 3.72
N ILE A 232 -11.33 -56.79 2.41
CA ILE A 232 -10.06 -56.95 1.71
C ILE A 232 -9.74 -55.64 1.01
N THR A 233 -8.61 -55.06 1.37
CA THR A 233 -8.16 -53.79 0.83
C THR A 233 -6.97 -53.99 -0.10
N PHE A 234 -7.13 -53.63 -1.37
CA PHE A 234 -6.05 -53.58 -2.35
C PHE A 234 -5.50 -52.14 -2.40
N ASP A 235 -4.48 -51.84 -1.59
CA ASP A 235 -3.88 -50.50 -1.52
C ASP A 235 -2.80 -50.30 -2.61
N ASN A 236 -2.54 -49.02 -2.94
CA ASN A 236 -1.58 -48.58 -3.96
C ASN A 236 -1.79 -49.18 -5.36
N LEU A 237 -3.02 -49.60 -5.71
CA LEU A 237 -3.34 -50.10 -7.06
C LEU A 237 -3.08 -49.05 -8.14
N ASP A 238 -3.30 -47.77 -7.80
CA ASP A 238 -3.07 -46.60 -8.66
C ASP A 238 -1.59 -46.29 -8.94
N ARG A 239 -0.65 -46.95 -8.26
CA ARG A 239 0.81 -46.77 -8.48
C ARG A 239 1.42 -47.77 -9.45
N VAL A 240 0.66 -48.79 -9.84
CA VAL A 240 1.07 -49.74 -10.85
C VAL A 240 1.07 -49.05 -12.21
N SER A 241 2.21 -49.04 -12.91
CA SER A 241 2.40 -48.26 -14.13
C SER A 241 2.86 -49.12 -15.32
N GLY A 242 2.64 -48.64 -16.55
CA GLY A 242 3.13 -49.26 -17.78
C GLY A 242 2.30 -50.47 -18.27
N GLU A 243 2.92 -51.33 -19.07
CA GLU A 243 2.28 -52.47 -19.77
C GLU A 243 1.58 -53.48 -18.84
N ASN A 244 1.91 -53.49 -17.54
CA ASN A 244 1.41 -54.46 -16.58
C ASN A 244 0.15 -54.02 -15.82
N ALA A 245 -0.24 -52.74 -15.90
CA ALA A 245 -1.38 -52.21 -15.14
C ALA A 245 -2.69 -52.97 -15.44
N LEU A 246 -3.01 -53.18 -16.72
CA LEU A 246 -4.17 -53.98 -17.14
C LEU A 246 -4.08 -55.44 -16.67
N ASN A 247 -2.89 -56.05 -16.77
CA ASN A 247 -2.68 -57.44 -16.33
C ASN A 247 -2.91 -57.61 -14.83
N ILE A 248 -2.47 -56.64 -14.02
CA ILE A 248 -2.65 -56.64 -12.57
C ILE A 248 -4.12 -56.41 -12.20
N ILE A 249 -4.80 -55.46 -12.83
CA ILE A 249 -6.23 -55.23 -12.61
C ILE A 249 -7.05 -56.48 -12.99
N SER A 250 -6.76 -57.10 -14.14
CA SER A 250 -7.40 -58.36 -14.55
C SER A 250 -7.08 -59.52 -13.59
N THR A 251 -5.90 -59.52 -12.98
CA THR A 251 -5.51 -60.51 -11.97
C THR A 251 -6.29 -60.33 -10.66
N ILE A 252 -6.46 -59.10 -10.21
CA ILE A 252 -7.25 -58.77 -9.01
C ILE A 252 -8.73 -59.07 -9.27
N LYS A 253 -9.22 -58.76 -10.48
CA LYS A 253 -10.61 -59.01 -10.89
C LYS A 253 -11.03 -60.47 -10.69
N THR A 254 -10.13 -61.43 -10.90
CA THR A 254 -10.38 -62.85 -10.60
C THR A 254 -10.88 -63.08 -9.16
N PHE A 255 -10.36 -62.34 -8.18
CA PHE A 255 -10.80 -62.44 -6.79
C PHE A 255 -12.07 -61.64 -6.52
N LEU A 256 -12.25 -60.50 -7.19
CA LEU A 256 -13.45 -59.66 -7.05
C LEU A 256 -14.71 -60.38 -7.57
N ASP A 257 -14.56 -61.19 -8.61
CA ASP A 257 -15.64 -61.98 -9.21
C ASP A 257 -16.04 -63.23 -8.38
N TYR A 258 -15.40 -63.46 -7.23
CA TYR A 258 -15.74 -64.57 -6.33
C TYR A 258 -17.22 -64.52 -5.93
N LYS A 259 -17.97 -65.55 -6.33
CA LYS A 259 -19.39 -65.70 -5.97
C LYS A 259 -19.53 -66.70 -4.84
N CYS A 260 -20.04 -66.25 -3.70
CA CYS A 260 -20.44 -67.15 -2.62
C CYS A 260 -21.47 -68.14 -3.14
N LYS A 261 -21.30 -69.43 -2.81
CA LYS A 261 -22.28 -70.47 -3.18
C LYS A 261 -23.60 -70.23 -2.43
N LYS A 262 -24.74 -70.72 -2.96
CA LYS A 262 -26.09 -70.49 -2.39
C LYS A 262 -26.26 -70.81 -0.90
N ASP A 263 -25.39 -71.65 -0.33
CA ASP A 263 -25.41 -72.06 1.09
C ASP A 263 -24.36 -71.32 1.96
N GLU A 264 -23.58 -70.41 1.37
CA GLU A 264 -22.57 -69.59 2.07
C GLU A 264 -23.20 -68.26 2.52
N THR A 265 -23.11 -67.97 3.81
CA THR A 265 -23.66 -66.76 4.45
C THR A 265 -22.60 -65.71 4.77
N SER A 266 -21.32 -66.01 4.50
CA SER A 266 -20.20 -65.08 4.71
C SER A 266 -20.08 -64.12 3.52
N SER A 267 -19.82 -62.84 3.78
CA SER A 267 -19.66 -61.83 2.73
C SER A 267 -18.23 -61.26 2.69
N VAL A 268 -17.71 -61.09 1.47
CA VAL A 268 -16.40 -60.51 1.19
C VAL A 268 -16.60 -59.10 0.63
N ILE A 269 -16.06 -58.10 1.31
CA ILE A 269 -16.17 -56.71 0.90
C ILE A 269 -14.79 -56.24 0.44
N PHE A 270 -14.67 -55.85 -0.81
CA PHE A 270 -13.43 -55.32 -1.36
C PHE A 270 -13.43 -53.80 -1.25
N LEU A 271 -12.42 -53.22 -0.62
CA LEU A 271 -12.21 -51.78 -0.53
C LEU A 271 -10.97 -51.41 -1.31
N ILE A 272 -11.08 -50.58 -2.33
CA ILE A 272 -9.96 -50.26 -3.21
C ILE A 272 -9.74 -48.75 -3.16
N PRO A 273 -8.77 -48.27 -2.37
CA PRO A 273 -8.33 -46.89 -2.43
C PRO A 273 -7.57 -46.64 -3.74
N CYS A 274 -7.97 -45.62 -4.50
CA CYS A 274 -7.25 -45.25 -5.71
C CYS A 274 -7.42 -43.78 -6.10
N ASP A 275 -6.40 -43.25 -6.77
CA ASP A 275 -6.49 -42.08 -7.62
C ASP A 275 -7.00 -42.51 -9.01
N VAL A 276 -8.27 -42.17 -9.29
CA VAL A 276 -8.97 -42.59 -10.49
C VAL A 276 -8.31 -42.03 -11.75
N ASP A 277 -7.86 -40.78 -11.73
CA ASP A 277 -7.26 -40.12 -12.89
C ASP A 277 -5.87 -40.70 -13.18
N SER A 278 -5.09 -41.01 -12.15
CA SER A 278 -3.81 -41.71 -12.31
C SER A 278 -3.99 -43.13 -12.84
N MET A 279 -4.99 -43.87 -12.35
CA MET A 279 -5.35 -45.17 -12.90
C MET A 279 -5.75 -45.09 -14.38
N LYS A 280 -6.61 -44.14 -14.76
CA LYS A 280 -7.01 -43.96 -16.17
C LYS A 280 -5.79 -43.74 -17.06
N ARG A 281 -4.88 -42.84 -16.66
CA ARG A 281 -3.63 -42.57 -17.38
C ARG A 281 -2.78 -43.83 -17.56
N HIS A 282 -2.53 -44.58 -16.49
CA HIS A 282 -1.72 -45.80 -16.57
C HIS A 282 -2.37 -46.90 -17.43
N ILE A 283 -3.71 -47.00 -17.40
CA ILE A 283 -4.44 -47.93 -18.27
C ILE A 283 -4.33 -47.48 -19.74
N SER A 284 -4.52 -46.19 -20.04
CA SER A 284 -4.33 -45.64 -21.39
C SER A 284 -2.91 -45.87 -21.91
N ASP A 285 -1.89 -45.63 -21.10
CA ASP A 285 -0.48 -45.83 -21.48
C ASP A 285 -0.19 -47.29 -21.83
N SER A 286 -0.80 -48.24 -21.10
CA SER A 286 -0.63 -49.67 -21.33
C SER A 286 -1.22 -50.16 -22.67
N MET A 287 -2.17 -49.42 -23.25
CA MET A 287 -2.85 -49.78 -24.50
C MET A 287 -2.10 -49.37 -25.78
N LYS A 288 -0.94 -48.69 -25.68
CA LYS A 288 -0.04 -48.28 -26.79
C LYS A 288 -0.76 -48.01 -28.13
N SER A 289 -1.28 -46.79 -28.34
CA SER A 289 -1.22 -45.97 -29.59
C SER A 289 -2.53 -45.27 -29.99
N LYS A 290 -2.44 -43.93 -30.16
CA LYS A 290 -3.21 -43.05 -31.08
C LYS A 290 -4.68 -43.45 -31.40
N ALA A 291 -5.63 -43.01 -30.58
CA ALA A 291 -6.97 -42.62 -31.03
C ALA A 291 -7.65 -41.74 -29.97
N GLY A 292 -8.46 -40.76 -30.40
CA GLY A 292 -9.09 -39.73 -29.55
C GLY A 292 -10.23 -40.23 -28.64
N ASP A 293 -11.10 -39.28 -28.25
CA ASP A 293 -12.18 -39.32 -27.23
C ASP A 293 -12.99 -40.62 -27.02
N GLN A 294 -12.98 -41.57 -27.96
CA GLN A 294 -13.63 -42.88 -27.82
C GLN A 294 -12.94 -43.80 -26.79
N GLU A 295 -11.64 -43.68 -26.57
CA GLU A 295 -10.88 -44.55 -25.66
C GLU A 295 -11.16 -44.25 -24.17
N ASN A 296 -11.34 -42.97 -23.83
CA ASN A 296 -11.73 -42.55 -22.48
C ASN A 296 -13.10 -43.14 -22.06
N SER A 297 -14.04 -43.22 -23.00
CA SER A 297 -15.36 -43.83 -22.74
C SER A 297 -15.26 -45.33 -22.41
N TYR A 298 -14.34 -46.06 -23.04
CA TYR A 298 -14.12 -47.48 -22.76
C TYR A 298 -13.49 -47.70 -21.38
N ILE A 299 -12.48 -46.90 -21.03
CA ILE A 299 -11.81 -46.96 -19.73
C ILE A 299 -12.79 -46.61 -18.61
N ASP A 300 -13.61 -45.58 -18.82
CA ASP A 300 -14.68 -45.21 -17.88
C ASP A 300 -15.70 -46.33 -17.70
N GLU A 301 -16.12 -46.99 -18.79
CA GLU A 301 -17.02 -48.13 -18.72
C GLU A 301 -16.37 -49.34 -18.03
N PHE A 302 -15.08 -49.58 -18.27
CA PHE A 302 -14.31 -50.64 -17.62
C PHE A 302 -14.20 -50.42 -16.10
N LEU A 303 -13.82 -49.21 -15.67
CA LEU A 303 -13.76 -48.85 -14.26
C LEU A 303 -15.15 -48.88 -13.61
N ARG A 304 -16.19 -48.42 -14.31
CA ARG A 304 -17.58 -48.52 -13.82
C ARG A 304 -18.04 -49.97 -13.61
N LYS A 305 -17.56 -50.93 -14.41
CA LYS A 305 -17.83 -52.37 -14.22
C LYS A 305 -16.96 -53.00 -13.13
N PHE A 306 -15.88 -52.34 -12.72
CA PHE A 306 -14.94 -52.84 -11.71
C PHE A 306 -15.40 -52.53 -10.27
N PHE A 307 -16.06 -51.39 -10.06
CA PHE A 307 -16.60 -50.98 -8.75
C PHE A 307 -18.14 -51.09 -8.74
N ASN A 308 -18.70 -51.65 -7.67
CA ASN A 308 -20.15 -51.63 -7.48
C ASN A 308 -20.65 -50.29 -6.93
N THR A 309 -19.82 -49.64 -6.10
CA THR A 309 -20.09 -48.32 -5.52
C THR A 309 -18.76 -47.62 -5.24
N SER A 310 -18.79 -46.30 -5.05
CA SER A 310 -17.61 -45.53 -4.71
C SER A 310 -17.92 -44.38 -3.75
N ILE A 311 -16.93 -44.03 -2.95
CA ILE A 311 -16.93 -42.85 -2.08
C ILE A 311 -15.77 -41.98 -2.52
N TRP A 312 -16.08 -40.71 -2.81
CA TRP A 312 -15.09 -39.70 -3.13
C TRP A 312 -14.68 -38.96 -1.86
N ILE A 313 -13.38 -38.83 -1.63
CA ILE A 313 -12.85 -37.94 -0.61
C ILE A 313 -13.11 -36.50 -1.09
N PRO A 314 -13.85 -35.68 -0.31
CA PRO A 314 -14.10 -34.28 -0.67
C PRO A 314 -12.81 -33.47 -0.79
N ASP A 315 -12.88 -32.39 -1.58
CA ASP A 315 -11.80 -31.41 -1.63
C ASP A 315 -11.61 -30.72 -0.26
N PHE A 316 -10.37 -30.33 0.04
CA PHE A 316 -10.03 -29.68 1.30
C PHE A 316 -10.31 -28.18 1.25
N TYR A 317 -10.85 -27.64 2.35
CA TYR A 317 -10.88 -26.20 2.53
C TYR A 317 -9.47 -25.67 2.79
N SER A 318 -9.13 -24.53 2.18
CA SER A 318 -7.81 -23.92 2.38
C SER A 318 -7.54 -23.59 3.85
N THR A 319 -8.59 -23.21 4.61
CA THR A 319 -8.52 -22.97 6.06
C THR A 319 -8.13 -24.21 6.84
N ASP A 320 -8.64 -25.38 6.47
CA ASP A 320 -8.31 -26.64 7.14
C ASP A 320 -6.84 -27.02 6.89
N LEU A 321 -6.37 -26.83 5.66
CA LEU A 321 -4.97 -27.06 5.30
C LEU A 321 -4.03 -26.08 5.99
N GLU A 322 -4.42 -24.81 6.12
CA GLU A 322 -3.64 -23.78 6.80
C GLU A 322 -3.52 -24.05 8.31
N ASN A 323 -4.62 -24.44 8.95
CA ASN A 323 -4.64 -24.90 10.34
C ASN A 323 -3.76 -26.14 10.52
N PHE A 324 -3.83 -27.08 9.57
CA PHE A 324 -2.98 -28.25 9.56
C PHE A 324 -1.50 -27.87 9.43
N ALA A 325 -1.13 -27.01 8.49
CA ALA A 325 0.24 -26.53 8.30
C ALA A 325 0.76 -25.84 9.58
N THR A 326 -0.05 -24.99 10.21
CA THR A 326 0.28 -24.31 11.48
C THR A 326 0.55 -25.30 12.61
N THR A 327 -0.30 -26.32 12.74
CA THR A 327 -0.14 -27.38 13.74
C THR A 327 1.17 -28.14 13.48
N LYS A 328 1.44 -28.50 12.22
CA LYS A 328 2.65 -29.23 11.83
C LYS A 328 3.93 -28.43 11.99
N LEU A 329 3.92 -27.13 11.68
CA LEU A 329 5.05 -26.23 11.94
C LEU A 329 5.36 -26.17 13.44
N THR A 330 4.33 -26.12 14.29
CA THR A 330 4.49 -26.11 15.75
C THR A 330 5.09 -27.42 16.27
N GLU A 331 4.71 -28.57 15.70
CA GLU A 331 5.26 -29.89 16.05
C GLU A 331 6.78 -30.01 15.82
N THR A 332 7.36 -29.19 14.94
CA THR A 332 8.82 -29.22 14.65
C THR A 332 9.70 -28.76 15.81
N ALA A 333 9.12 -28.07 16.80
CA ALA A 333 9.82 -27.44 17.92
C ALA A 333 10.85 -26.34 17.53
N ILE A 334 10.77 -25.79 16.32
CA ILE A 334 11.56 -24.65 15.86
C ILE A 334 10.75 -23.36 16.13
N PRO A 335 11.19 -22.45 17.04
CA PRO A 335 10.44 -21.24 17.38
C PRO A 335 10.20 -20.33 16.18
N GLU A 336 11.19 -20.19 15.29
CA GLU A 336 11.11 -19.31 14.12
C GLU A 336 10.10 -19.80 13.06
N PHE A 337 9.58 -21.03 13.20
CA PHE A 337 8.52 -21.57 12.33
C PHE A 337 7.11 -21.23 12.82
N GLN A 338 6.96 -20.67 14.04
CA GLN A 338 5.68 -20.21 14.59
C GLN A 338 5.29 -18.87 13.96
N ASN A 339 4.92 -18.91 12.68
CA ASN A 339 4.59 -17.75 11.88
C ASN A 339 3.37 -18.08 11.00
N ASP A 340 2.25 -17.42 11.25
CA ASP A 340 1.00 -17.65 10.51
C ASP A 340 1.17 -17.39 9.00
N TYR A 341 2.02 -16.41 8.65
CA TYR A 341 2.32 -16.09 7.26
C TYR A 341 3.08 -17.23 6.55
N LEU A 342 3.89 -18.00 7.29
CA LEU A 342 4.57 -19.18 6.74
C LEU A 342 3.56 -20.28 6.40
N SER A 343 2.55 -20.51 7.24
CA SER A 343 1.46 -21.45 6.96
C SER A 343 0.72 -21.07 5.68
N TRP A 344 0.33 -19.80 5.57
CA TRP A 344 -0.34 -19.26 4.38
C TRP A 344 0.49 -19.48 3.11
N LEU A 345 1.79 -19.18 3.15
CA LEU A 345 2.71 -19.33 2.02
C LEU A 345 2.81 -20.77 1.54
N ILE A 346 2.86 -21.74 2.46
CA ILE A 346 2.89 -23.17 2.13
C ILE A 346 1.61 -23.60 1.42
N ILE A 347 0.45 -23.13 1.88
CA ILE A 347 -0.85 -23.51 1.30
C ILE A 347 -1.07 -22.92 -0.09
N LYS A 348 -0.47 -21.78 -0.43
CA LYS A 348 -0.53 -21.25 -1.80
C LYS A 348 -0.05 -22.24 -2.86
N VAL A 349 0.93 -23.08 -2.50
CA VAL A 349 1.51 -24.07 -3.41
C VAL A 349 0.96 -25.49 -3.18
N PHE A 350 0.53 -25.80 -1.95
CA PHE A 350 0.10 -27.14 -1.54
C PHE A 350 -1.36 -27.21 -1.08
N ASN A 351 -2.27 -26.55 -1.80
CA ASN A 351 -3.70 -26.45 -1.46
C ASN A 351 -4.56 -27.71 -1.70
N LYS A 352 -3.97 -28.83 -2.15
CA LYS A 352 -4.72 -30.06 -2.49
C LYS A 352 -4.14 -31.34 -1.87
N ASN A 353 -2.99 -31.25 -1.19
CA ASN A 353 -2.24 -32.43 -0.78
C ASN A 353 -1.59 -32.22 0.61
N PRO A 354 -2.26 -32.64 1.69
CA PRO A 354 -1.73 -32.57 3.06
C PRO A 354 -0.35 -33.22 3.23
N ARG A 355 -0.07 -34.30 2.50
CA ARG A 355 1.24 -34.96 2.57
C ARG A 355 2.36 -34.07 2.06
N GLN A 356 2.12 -33.31 0.99
CA GLN A 356 3.13 -32.37 0.46
C GLN A 356 3.47 -31.26 1.46
N ILE A 357 2.51 -30.84 2.29
CA ILE A 357 2.74 -29.89 3.39
C ILE A 357 3.74 -30.47 4.39
N ILE A 358 3.51 -31.69 4.88
CA ILE A 358 4.45 -32.38 5.81
C ILE A 358 5.84 -32.49 5.21
N GLN A 359 5.93 -32.95 3.95
CA GLN A 359 7.21 -33.13 3.26
C GLN A 359 7.95 -31.81 3.09
N PHE A 360 7.23 -30.74 2.73
CA PHE A 360 7.80 -29.41 2.61
C PHE A 360 8.31 -28.90 3.96
N ILE A 361 7.54 -29.05 5.04
CA ILE A 361 7.98 -28.64 6.38
C ILE A 361 9.24 -29.40 6.81
N ASN A 362 9.30 -30.71 6.57
CA ASN A 362 10.52 -31.48 6.84
C ASN A 362 11.71 -31.02 5.98
N HIS A 363 11.45 -30.61 4.74
CA HIS A 363 12.46 -30.01 3.87
C HIS A 363 12.94 -28.65 4.41
N MET A 364 12.02 -27.82 4.90
CA MET A 364 12.31 -26.56 5.60
C MET A 364 13.19 -26.79 6.82
N VAL A 365 12.83 -27.73 7.71
CA VAL A 365 13.64 -28.10 8.89
C VAL A 365 15.08 -28.41 8.49
N SER A 366 15.26 -29.23 7.45
CA SER A 366 16.59 -29.66 6.99
C SER A 366 17.42 -28.50 6.46
N ASN A 367 16.82 -27.63 5.63
CA ASN A 367 17.53 -26.49 5.05
C ASN A 367 17.75 -25.35 6.04
N TYR A 368 16.86 -25.18 7.01
CA TYR A 368 17.06 -24.25 8.13
C TYR A 368 18.29 -24.67 8.94
N ILE A 369 18.42 -25.96 9.29
CA ILE A 369 19.57 -26.47 10.04
C ILE A 369 20.85 -26.28 9.23
N LEU A 370 20.80 -26.58 7.93
CA LEU A 370 21.93 -26.36 7.03
C LEU A 370 22.35 -24.89 7.00
N LEU A 371 21.41 -23.96 6.78
CA LEU A 371 21.69 -22.53 6.75
C LEU A 371 22.24 -22.02 8.07
N LYS A 372 21.71 -22.51 9.19
CA LYS A 372 22.25 -22.20 10.51
C LYS A 372 23.71 -22.61 10.64
N GLU A 373 24.04 -23.86 10.33
CA GLU A 373 25.43 -24.36 10.37
C GLU A 373 26.35 -23.59 9.44
N ILE A 374 25.83 -23.11 8.30
CA ILE A 374 26.58 -22.24 7.38
C ILE A 374 26.80 -20.86 8.01
N CYS A 375 25.79 -20.25 8.64
CA CYS A 375 25.94 -18.95 9.31
C CYS A 375 26.97 -19.04 10.45
N ASP A 376 26.92 -20.13 11.22
CA ASP A 376 27.82 -20.34 12.36
C ASP A 376 29.29 -20.57 11.92
N LYS A 377 29.55 -21.05 10.69
CA LYS A 377 30.90 -21.51 10.25
C LYS A 377 31.50 -20.78 9.04
N ASN A 378 30.70 -20.24 8.14
CA ASN A 378 31.13 -19.76 6.81
C ASN A 378 30.94 -18.25 6.60
N GLY A 379 30.66 -17.50 7.66
CA GLY A 379 30.69 -16.03 7.64
C GLY A 379 29.46 -15.34 7.03
N LEU A 380 28.37 -16.05 6.71
CA LEU A 380 27.08 -15.38 6.50
C LEU A 380 26.73 -14.59 7.78
N GLU A 381 26.00 -13.48 7.63
CA GLU A 381 25.53 -12.66 8.75
C GLU A 381 24.96 -13.54 9.88
N THR A 382 25.45 -13.31 11.10
CA THR A 382 24.94 -13.99 12.29
C THR A 382 23.44 -13.80 12.39
N ASP A 383 22.69 -14.89 12.53
CA ASP A 383 21.22 -14.93 12.53
C ASP A 383 20.51 -14.67 11.18
N PHE A 384 21.22 -14.66 10.03
CA PHE A 384 20.59 -14.59 8.68
C PHE A 384 19.46 -15.62 8.53
N TYR A 385 19.70 -16.85 8.98
CA TYR A 385 18.73 -17.94 8.91
C TYR A 385 17.45 -17.69 9.75
N LYS A 386 17.49 -16.86 10.80
CA LYS A 386 16.33 -16.51 11.63
C LYS A 386 15.48 -15.42 10.99
N HIS A 387 16.12 -14.41 10.41
CA HIS A 387 15.42 -13.26 9.82
C HIS A 387 14.83 -13.55 8.45
N ASN A 388 15.29 -14.61 7.77
CA ASN A 388 14.94 -14.91 6.38
C ASN A 388 14.08 -16.18 6.20
N ILE A 389 13.22 -16.51 7.17
CA ILE A 389 12.39 -17.73 7.11
C ILE A 389 11.39 -17.71 5.94
N PRO A 390 10.62 -16.62 5.70
CA PRO A 390 9.72 -16.56 4.55
C PRO A 390 10.48 -16.64 3.22
N GLN A 391 11.67 -16.04 3.12
CA GLN A 391 12.53 -16.08 1.93
C GLN A 391 13.06 -17.49 1.68
N LEU A 392 13.51 -18.19 2.73
CA LEU A 392 13.89 -19.60 2.66
C LEU A 392 12.72 -20.46 2.16
N ALA A 393 11.53 -20.23 2.70
CA ALA A 393 10.33 -20.95 2.28
C ALA A 393 10.00 -20.68 0.81
N LYS A 394 9.97 -19.41 0.38
CA LYS A 394 9.76 -19.02 -1.01
C LYS A 394 10.79 -19.67 -1.94
N PHE A 395 12.08 -19.63 -1.59
CA PHE A 395 13.13 -20.30 -2.36
C PHE A 395 12.89 -21.81 -2.49
N LEU A 396 12.56 -22.50 -1.40
CA LEU A 396 12.35 -23.94 -1.41
C LEU A 396 11.06 -24.34 -2.14
N LEU A 397 10.01 -23.52 -2.07
CA LEU A 397 8.77 -23.71 -2.84
C LEU A 397 9.05 -23.64 -4.33
N ILE A 398 9.77 -22.60 -4.76
CA ILE A 398 10.22 -22.45 -6.14
C ILE A 398 11.09 -23.65 -6.54
N LYS A 399 12.06 -24.04 -5.70
CA LYS A 399 12.93 -25.18 -5.98
C LYS A 399 12.19 -26.50 -6.14
N GLN A 400 11.08 -26.70 -5.41
CA GLN A 400 10.31 -27.93 -5.47
C GLN A 400 9.33 -27.98 -6.66
N ARG A 401 8.75 -26.85 -7.05
CA ARG A 401 7.72 -26.80 -8.12
C ARG A 401 8.24 -26.29 -9.47
N HIS A 402 9.25 -25.44 -9.45
CA HIS A 402 9.75 -24.68 -10.59
C HIS A 402 11.29 -24.76 -10.65
N ALA A 403 11.84 -25.96 -10.44
CA ALA A 403 13.29 -26.18 -10.41
C ALA A 403 13.98 -25.69 -11.69
N GLU A 404 13.36 -25.91 -12.85
CA GLU A 404 13.86 -25.48 -14.16
C GLU A 404 14.02 -23.95 -14.25
N CYS A 405 13.14 -23.19 -13.60
CA CYS A 405 13.24 -21.73 -13.54
C CYS A 405 14.48 -21.31 -12.75
N LEU A 406 14.78 -21.95 -11.61
CA LEU A 406 16.00 -21.68 -10.84
C LEU A 406 17.28 -22.09 -11.57
N ASP A 407 17.23 -23.13 -12.40
CA ASP A 407 18.38 -23.54 -13.19
C ASP A 407 18.74 -22.49 -14.25
N LEU A 408 17.78 -21.70 -14.73
CA LEU A 408 18.05 -20.55 -15.60
C LEU A 408 18.88 -19.48 -14.87
N TYR A 409 18.45 -19.06 -13.68
CA TYR A 409 19.23 -18.13 -12.83
C TYR A 409 20.64 -18.65 -12.57
N ARG A 410 20.78 -19.96 -12.29
CA ARG A 410 22.09 -20.59 -12.10
C ARG A 410 22.94 -20.58 -13.37
N ARG A 411 22.36 -20.87 -14.53
CA ARG A 411 23.05 -20.94 -15.82
C ARG A 411 23.55 -19.58 -16.27
N GLU A 412 22.70 -18.56 -16.16
CA GLU A 412 23.03 -17.18 -16.54
C GLU A 412 23.90 -16.48 -15.48
N SER A 413 24.12 -17.11 -14.32
CA SER A 413 24.87 -16.55 -13.18
C SER A 413 24.29 -15.21 -12.70
N ILE A 414 22.98 -15.05 -12.81
CA ILE A 414 22.21 -13.90 -12.33
C ILE A 414 21.41 -14.41 -11.12
N TYR A 415 21.68 -13.87 -9.93
CA TYR A 415 21.08 -14.35 -8.69
C TYR A 415 20.01 -13.42 -8.12
N ASN A 416 19.63 -12.36 -8.82
CA ASN A 416 18.46 -11.55 -8.45
C ASN A 416 17.19 -12.22 -8.98
N LEU A 417 16.28 -12.62 -8.09
CA LEU A 417 15.02 -13.29 -8.45
C LEU A 417 14.05 -12.40 -9.23
N ASP A 418 14.15 -11.08 -9.06
CA ASP A 418 13.27 -10.09 -9.68
C ASP A 418 13.87 -9.52 -10.99
N ASN A 419 14.91 -10.15 -11.54
CA ASN A 419 15.58 -9.69 -12.75
C ASN A 419 14.65 -9.77 -13.99
N PRO A 420 14.34 -8.65 -14.67
CA PRO A 420 13.38 -8.63 -15.76
C PRO A 420 13.83 -9.42 -17.00
N GLU A 421 15.14 -9.46 -17.30
CA GLU A 421 15.67 -10.20 -18.47
C GLU A 421 15.48 -11.71 -18.32
N ILE A 422 15.66 -12.24 -17.11
CA ILE A 422 15.44 -13.66 -16.81
C ILE A 422 13.94 -13.97 -16.80
N LEU A 423 13.12 -13.10 -16.19
CA LEU A 423 11.66 -13.29 -16.12
C LEU A 423 10.99 -13.30 -17.50
N LEU A 424 11.52 -12.54 -18.48
CA LEU A 424 11.07 -12.57 -19.87
C LEU A 424 11.35 -13.90 -20.57
N GLN A 425 12.39 -14.63 -20.16
CA GLN A 425 12.75 -15.93 -20.73
C GLN A 425 11.97 -17.11 -20.13
N ILE A 426 11.31 -16.90 -18.99
CA ILE A 426 10.54 -17.94 -18.32
C ILE A 426 9.12 -17.98 -18.88
N ASN A 427 8.71 -19.13 -19.42
CA ASN A 427 7.36 -19.36 -19.97
C ASN A 427 6.40 -20.04 -18.97
N ASP A 428 6.78 -20.15 -17.70
CA ASP A 428 5.95 -20.76 -16.65
C ASP A 428 5.05 -19.70 -15.97
N GLU A 429 3.78 -19.66 -16.37
CA GLU A 429 2.78 -18.74 -15.81
C GLU A 429 2.51 -19.00 -14.32
N ASN A 430 2.61 -20.25 -13.85
CA ASN A 430 2.41 -20.55 -12.43
C ASN A 430 3.56 -20.02 -11.59
N PHE A 431 4.79 -20.07 -12.10
CA PHE A 431 5.94 -19.44 -11.47
C PHE A 431 5.79 -17.92 -11.38
N LYS A 432 5.40 -17.26 -12.48
CA LYS A 432 5.15 -15.79 -12.49
C LYS A 432 4.04 -15.41 -11.52
N ALA A 433 2.93 -16.14 -11.51
CA ALA A 433 1.84 -15.91 -10.58
C ALA A 433 2.28 -16.09 -9.12
N LEU A 434 3.15 -17.06 -8.82
CA LEU A 434 3.73 -17.25 -7.49
C LEU A 434 4.59 -16.06 -7.07
N LEU A 435 5.42 -15.52 -7.98
CA LEU A 435 6.25 -14.34 -7.68
C LEU A 435 5.40 -13.10 -7.39
N VAL A 436 4.37 -12.83 -8.21
CA VAL A 436 3.44 -11.71 -8.01
C VAL A 436 2.65 -11.86 -6.70
N GLN A 437 2.17 -13.05 -6.38
CA GLN A 437 1.42 -13.30 -5.13
C GLN A 437 2.29 -13.21 -3.88
N THR A 438 3.62 -13.25 -4.02
CA THR A 438 4.59 -13.22 -2.91
C THR A 438 5.59 -12.07 -3.08
N GLU A 439 5.19 -11.00 -3.76
CA GLU A 439 6.04 -9.84 -4.07
C GLU A 439 6.54 -9.15 -2.78
N ASP A 440 5.75 -9.21 -1.72
CA ASP A 440 6.09 -8.74 -0.37
C ASP A 440 7.28 -9.50 0.26
N ILE A 441 7.58 -10.71 -0.22
CA ILE A 441 8.77 -11.49 0.16
C ILE A 441 9.86 -11.30 -0.90
N SER A 442 10.57 -10.17 -0.85
CA SER A 442 11.72 -9.95 -1.74
C SER A 442 12.89 -10.86 -1.37
N ILE A 443 13.53 -11.45 -2.39
CA ILE A 443 14.79 -12.19 -2.27
C ILE A 443 15.85 -11.39 -3.04
N PRO A 444 16.61 -10.50 -2.36
CA PRO A 444 17.57 -9.62 -3.02
C PRO A 444 18.68 -10.38 -3.75
N SER A 445 19.05 -11.55 -3.23
CA SER A 445 19.99 -12.46 -3.86
C SER A 445 19.66 -13.92 -3.51
N LEU A 446 19.62 -14.76 -4.54
CA LEU A 446 19.49 -16.22 -4.47
C LEU A 446 20.81 -16.90 -4.08
N GLU A 447 21.93 -16.17 -4.13
CA GLU A 447 23.27 -16.72 -3.92
C GLU A 447 23.44 -17.40 -2.55
N PRO A 448 22.98 -16.83 -1.41
CA PRO A 448 23.08 -17.49 -0.10
C PRO A 448 22.40 -18.87 -0.09
N TYR A 449 21.26 -18.98 -0.78
CA TYR A 449 20.47 -20.20 -0.86
C TYR A 449 21.03 -21.23 -1.86
N PHE A 450 21.70 -20.77 -2.93
CA PHE A 450 22.34 -21.65 -3.91
C PHE A 450 23.69 -22.18 -3.45
N LYS A 451 24.55 -21.31 -2.92
CA LYS A 451 25.97 -21.62 -2.68
C LYS A 451 26.23 -22.02 -1.24
N GLY A 452 25.41 -21.57 -0.29
CA GLY A 452 25.58 -21.90 1.13
C GLY A 452 26.94 -21.49 1.69
N ARG A 453 27.51 -20.40 1.17
CA ARG A 453 28.76 -19.77 1.59
C ARG A 453 28.84 -18.40 0.95
N ILE A 454 29.51 -17.48 1.62
CA ILE A 454 29.97 -16.24 1.02
C ILE A 454 31.40 -16.42 0.47
N THR A 455 31.78 -15.61 -0.52
CA THR A 455 33.12 -15.67 -1.11
C THR A 455 34.17 -15.17 -0.09
N GLN A 456 35.46 -15.47 -0.30
CA GLN A 456 36.52 -14.94 0.58
C GLN A 456 36.52 -13.40 0.55
N GLU A 457 36.14 -12.81 -0.58
CA GLU A 457 35.99 -11.37 -0.75
C GLU A 457 34.87 -10.80 0.14
N GLU A 458 33.70 -11.44 0.18
CA GLU A 458 32.56 -11.06 1.03
C GLU A 458 32.84 -11.32 2.52
N GLN A 459 33.67 -12.33 2.86
CA GLN A 459 34.12 -12.56 4.24
C GLN A 459 35.04 -11.43 4.73
N ASN A 460 35.89 -10.92 3.84
CA ASN A 460 36.84 -9.86 4.18
C ASN A 460 36.21 -8.46 4.09
N PHE A 461 35.16 -8.29 3.29
CA PHE A 461 34.44 -7.03 3.10
C PHE A 461 32.92 -7.29 2.96
N PRO A 462 32.20 -7.44 4.09
CA PRO A 462 30.76 -7.72 4.07
C PRO A 462 29.98 -6.67 3.28
N GLY A 463 29.08 -7.10 2.38
CA GLY A 463 28.29 -6.23 1.50
C GLY A 463 28.94 -5.89 0.15
N ILE A 464 30.19 -6.33 -0.11
CA ILE A 464 30.87 -6.03 -1.38
C ILE A 464 30.18 -6.67 -2.59
N VAL A 465 29.68 -7.91 -2.46
CA VAL A 465 29.04 -8.63 -3.56
C VAL A 465 27.77 -7.94 -3.99
N LYS A 466 26.95 -7.48 -3.03
CA LYS A 466 25.75 -6.70 -3.32
C LYS A 466 26.10 -5.39 -4.03
N LEU A 467 27.11 -4.66 -3.56
CA LEU A 467 27.58 -3.44 -4.23
C LEU A 467 28.01 -3.73 -5.68
N LEU A 468 28.77 -4.81 -5.90
CA LEU A 468 29.23 -5.22 -7.23
C LEU A 468 28.08 -5.58 -8.19
N GLU A 469 27.03 -6.23 -7.69
CA GLU A 469 25.82 -6.52 -8.48
C GLU A 469 25.06 -5.23 -8.82
N MET A 470 24.87 -4.33 -7.84
CA MET A 470 24.25 -3.02 -8.07
C MET A 470 24.99 -2.24 -9.15
N MET A 471 26.32 -2.22 -9.10
CA MET A 471 27.16 -1.55 -10.11
C MET A 471 27.04 -2.14 -11.52
N LYS A 472 26.78 -3.45 -11.65
CA LYS A 472 26.67 -4.16 -12.95
C LYS A 472 25.31 -3.96 -13.62
N PHE A 473 24.25 -3.91 -12.83
CA PHE A 473 22.86 -3.99 -13.31
C PHE A 473 22.04 -2.71 -13.04
N ASP A 474 22.65 -1.66 -12.49
CA ASP A 474 21.97 -0.39 -12.18
C ASP A 474 20.77 -0.58 -11.23
N ALA A 475 20.93 -1.49 -10.25
CA ALA A 475 19.89 -1.87 -9.32
C ALA A 475 20.00 -1.04 -8.02
N GLY A 476 19.27 0.08 -7.94
CA GLY A 476 19.31 1.00 -6.79
C GLY A 476 20.41 2.07 -6.92
N ASP A 477 20.80 2.70 -5.80
CA ASP A 477 21.91 3.68 -5.77
C ASP A 477 23.18 3.03 -5.16
N PRO A 478 24.18 2.65 -5.98
CA PRO A 478 25.41 2.04 -5.50
C PRO A 478 26.23 2.98 -4.61
N VAL A 479 26.15 4.30 -4.82
CA VAL A 479 26.89 5.31 -4.04
C VAL A 479 26.32 5.43 -2.65
N GLU A 480 24.99 5.45 -2.53
CA GLU A 480 24.31 5.45 -1.23
C GLU A 480 24.58 4.16 -0.46
N TYR A 481 24.46 3.00 -1.11
CA TYR A 481 24.74 1.71 -0.45
C TYR A 481 26.20 1.61 0.00
N ALA A 482 27.14 2.12 -0.80
CA ALA A 482 28.55 2.22 -0.44
C ALA A 482 28.81 3.01 0.85
N ARG A 483 27.92 3.95 1.27
CA ARG A 483 28.07 4.67 2.56
C ARG A 483 27.97 3.73 3.75
N SER A 484 27.24 2.63 3.60
CA SER A 484 27.06 1.64 4.66
C SER A 484 28.26 0.69 4.84
N LEU A 485 29.28 0.77 3.96
CA LEU A 485 30.32 -0.25 3.82
C LEU A 485 31.73 0.14 4.32
N ASP A 486 31.89 1.23 5.08
CA ASP A 486 33.17 1.63 5.69
C ASP A 486 34.40 1.55 4.76
N LEU A 487 34.26 2.13 3.56
CA LEU A 487 35.21 2.01 2.45
C LEU A 487 36.60 2.61 2.72
N GLU A 488 36.72 3.51 3.68
CA GLU A 488 37.96 4.25 3.97
C GLU A 488 39.05 3.35 4.60
N GLU A 489 38.67 2.34 5.39
CA GLU A 489 39.62 1.49 6.12
C GLU A 489 40.29 0.40 5.25
N ASN A 490 39.70 0.03 4.10
CA ASN A 490 40.09 -1.16 3.32
C ASN A 490 40.30 -0.93 1.81
N THR A 491 40.66 0.30 1.42
CA THR A 491 40.84 0.74 0.01
C THR A 491 41.67 -0.18 -0.88
N LYS A 492 42.73 -0.84 -0.38
CA LYS A 492 43.56 -1.78 -1.17
C LYS A 492 42.86 -3.11 -1.49
N ALA A 493 42.10 -3.64 -0.53
CA ALA A 493 41.32 -4.85 -0.74
C ALA A 493 40.18 -4.56 -1.72
N PHE A 494 39.54 -3.41 -1.55
CA PHE A 494 38.49 -2.90 -2.43
C PHE A 494 38.96 -2.73 -3.89
N ASP A 495 40.11 -2.08 -4.14
CA ASP A 495 40.70 -1.94 -5.49
C ASP A 495 40.95 -3.30 -6.16
N THR A 496 41.49 -4.26 -5.40
CA THR A 496 41.80 -5.61 -5.93
C THR A 496 40.52 -6.34 -6.35
N ILE A 497 39.47 -6.27 -5.54
CA ILE A 497 38.18 -6.91 -5.81
C ILE A 497 37.52 -6.29 -7.05
N LEU A 498 37.45 -4.95 -7.09
CA LEU A 498 36.89 -4.21 -8.23
C LEU A 498 37.62 -4.51 -9.53
N LYS A 499 38.96 -4.59 -9.50
CA LYS A 499 39.76 -4.96 -10.67
C LYS A 499 39.44 -6.36 -11.16
N LEU A 500 39.37 -7.35 -10.25
CA LEU A 500 39.05 -8.72 -10.63
C LEU A 500 37.65 -8.83 -11.24
N GLU A 501 36.67 -8.15 -10.66
CA GLU A 501 35.31 -8.14 -11.20
C GLU A 501 35.21 -7.42 -12.54
N PHE A 502 35.84 -6.25 -12.69
CA PHE A 502 35.91 -5.56 -13.97
C PHE A 502 36.49 -6.44 -15.08
N LEU A 503 37.52 -7.24 -14.78
CA LEU A 503 38.11 -8.17 -15.75
C LEU A 503 37.19 -9.35 -16.09
N LYS A 504 36.34 -9.81 -15.15
CA LYS A 504 35.40 -10.93 -15.38
C LYS A 504 34.22 -10.56 -16.26
N ILE A 505 33.76 -9.30 -16.25
CA ILE A 505 32.59 -8.88 -17.04
C ILE A 505 32.92 -9.00 -18.53
N LYS A 506 32.14 -9.83 -19.25
CA LYS A 506 32.30 -10.09 -20.69
C LYS A 506 31.42 -9.20 -21.57
N ASN A 507 30.22 -8.85 -21.10
CA ASN A 507 29.29 -8.01 -21.85
C ASN A 507 29.80 -6.55 -21.84
N PRO A 508 30.05 -5.94 -23.02
CA PRO A 508 30.57 -4.57 -23.11
C PRO A 508 29.67 -3.53 -22.45
N LEU A 509 28.34 -3.64 -22.60
CA LEU A 509 27.37 -2.71 -22.02
C LEU A 509 27.41 -2.74 -20.49
N GLN A 510 27.31 -3.94 -19.90
CA GLN A 510 27.40 -4.13 -18.45
C GLN A 510 28.75 -3.66 -17.89
N LYS A 511 29.83 -3.84 -18.67
CA LYS A 511 31.17 -3.40 -18.29
C LYS A 511 31.30 -1.88 -18.31
N THR A 512 30.66 -1.22 -19.27
CA THR A 512 30.55 0.24 -19.33
C THR A 512 29.71 0.80 -18.19
N THR A 513 28.56 0.19 -17.88
CA THR A 513 27.72 0.56 -16.71
C THR A 513 28.50 0.43 -15.40
N PHE A 514 29.20 -0.69 -15.21
CA PHE A 514 30.07 -0.89 -14.05
C PHE A 514 31.18 0.16 -13.96
N LEU A 515 31.79 0.51 -15.09
CA LEU A 515 32.83 1.55 -15.13
C LEU A 515 32.28 2.92 -14.75
N ASN A 516 31.07 3.28 -15.21
CA ASN A 516 30.45 4.56 -14.84
C ASN A 516 30.26 4.66 -13.32
N HIS A 517 29.65 3.64 -12.69
CA HIS A 517 29.46 3.58 -11.24
C HIS A 517 30.78 3.55 -10.48
N LEU A 518 31.80 2.88 -11.00
CA LEU A 518 33.14 2.86 -10.41
C LEU A 518 33.74 4.28 -10.36
N LEU A 519 33.66 5.02 -11.46
CA LEU A 519 34.19 6.39 -11.54
C LEU A 519 33.42 7.35 -10.63
N GLU A 520 32.11 7.17 -10.50
CA GLU A 520 31.27 7.95 -9.58
C GLU A 520 31.60 7.67 -8.12
N LEU A 521 31.73 6.40 -7.73
CA LEU A 521 32.20 5.99 -6.40
C LEU A 521 33.59 6.57 -6.09
N CYS A 522 34.53 6.49 -7.03
CA CYS A 522 35.87 7.06 -6.84
C CYS A 522 35.84 8.59 -6.67
N ALA A 523 34.90 9.27 -7.32
CA ALA A 523 34.73 10.72 -7.17
C ALA A 523 34.12 11.12 -5.83
N ASN A 524 33.14 10.35 -5.33
CA ASN A 524 32.43 10.67 -4.09
C ASN A 524 33.23 10.33 -2.82
N TYR A 525 34.08 9.29 -2.85
CA TYR A 525 34.89 8.84 -1.70
C TYR A 525 36.39 9.13 -1.85
N ASP A 526 36.78 9.93 -2.84
CA ASP A 526 38.17 10.27 -3.16
C ASP A 526 39.14 9.07 -3.30
N ILE A 527 38.63 7.93 -3.75
CA ILE A 527 39.42 6.68 -3.88
C ILE A 527 40.40 6.81 -5.06
N THR A 528 41.64 6.38 -4.85
CA THR A 528 42.67 6.30 -5.90
C THR A 528 42.95 4.84 -6.26
N LEU A 529 42.72 4.48 -7.53
CA LEU A 529 42.92 3.10 -8.02
C LEU A 529 44.40 2.80 -8.26
N THR A 530 44.76 1.52 -8.35
CA THR A 530 46.14 1.14 -8.70
C THR A 530 46.48 1.45 -10.17
N ASN A 531 47.73 1.82 -10.45
CA ASN A 531 48.21 2.09 -11.82
C ASN A 531 47.92 0.95 -12.80
N GLY A 532 48.01 -0.29 -12.32
CA GLY A 532 47.67 -1.47 -13.11
C GLY A 532 46.18 -1.59 -13.42
N PHE A 533 45.28 -1.11 -12.55
CA PHE A 533 43.85 -1.08 -12.84
C PHE A 533 43.50 0.05 -13.81
N TYR A 534 44.07 1.25 -13.61
CA TYR A 534 43.93 2.36 -14.57
C TYR A 534 44.30 1.93 -16.00
N ARG A 535 45.36 1.14 -16.18
CA ARG A 535 45.75 0.66 -17.51
C ARG A 535 44.73 -0.27 -18.15
N GLU A 536 44.09 -1.14 -17.37
CA GLU A 536 43.01 -2.02 -17.87
C GLU A 536 41.77 -1.22 -18.28
N ILE A 537 41.41 -0.19 -17.49
CA ILE A 537 40.30 0.72 -17.82
C ILE A 537 40.59 1.44 -19.14
N ILE A 538 41.79 1.98 -19.32
CA ILE A 538 42.18 2.67 -20.57
C ILE A 538 42.15 1.72 -21.76
N ASN A 539 42.70 0.51 -21.60
CA ASN A 539 42.67 -0.50 -22.67
C ASN A 539 41.24 -0.84 -23.08
N PHE A 540 40.34 -1.00 -22.12
CA PHE A 540 38.92 -1.20 -22.38
C PHE A 540 38.32 -0.03 -23.17
N ILE A 541 38.47 1.21 -22.68
CA ILE A 541 37.95 2.43 -23.33
C ILE A 541 38.45 2.56 -24.79
N LEU A 542 39.72 2.21 -25.04
CA LEU A 542 40.32 2.31 -26.38
C LEU A 542 39.95 1.14 -27.31
N SER A 543 39.52 0.01 -26.76
CA SER A 543 39.20 -1.21 -27.52
C SER A 543 37.73 -1.40 -27.85
N THR A 544 36.84 -0.75 -27.09
CA THR A 544 35.39 -0.84 -27.23
C THR A 544 34.87 0.25 -28.15
N ASP A 545 33.75 -0.01 -28.83
CA ASP A 545 33.11 1.01 -29.66
C ASP A 545 32.77 2.23 -28.79
N ILE A 546 33.24 3.39 -29.22
CA ILE A 546 33.19 4.61 -28.43
C ILE A 546 31.74 5.09 -28.32
N GLU A 547 30.84 4.68 -29.24
CA GLU A 547 29.41 5.00 -29.20
C GLU A 547 28.67 4.34 -28.02
N ASP A 548 29.03 3.10 -27.66
CA ASP A 548 28.48 2.41 -26.47
C ASP A 548 28.98 3.05 -25.17
N ILE A 549 30.22 3.54 -25.17
CA ILE A 549 30.83 4.26 -24.05
C ILE A 549 30.18 5.65 -23.88
N PHE A 550 29.91 6.31 -25.00
CA PHE A 550 29.41 7.68 -25.08
C PHE A 550 28.07 7.86 -24.37
N ASN A 551 27.16 6.88 -24.47
CA ASN A 551 25.82 6.99 -23.90
C ASN A 551 25.77 6.76 -22.38
N LEU A 552 26.78 6.08 -21.81
CA LEU A 552 26.70 5.56 -20.44
C LEU A 552 27.72 6.17 -19.47
N ILE A 553 28.91 6.59 -19.93
CA ILE A 553 29.94 7.15 -19.04
C ILE A 553 29.76 8.65 -18.87
N ASN A 554 29.70 9.12 -17.63
CA ASN A 554 29.70 10.55 -17.32
C ASN A 554 31.08 11.20 -17.61
N PRO A 555 31.20 12.11 -18.60
CA PRO A 555 32.48 12.70 -19.01
C PRO A 555 33.19 13.49 -17.90
N LYS A 556 32.43 14.03 -16.92
CA LYS A 556 32.99 14.75 -15.77
C LYS A 556 33.84 13.83 -14.90
N HIS A 557 33.30 12.68 -14.52
CA HIS A 557 34.01 11.71 -13.69
C HIS A 557 35.19 11.07 -14.45
N LEU A 558 35.03 10.87 -15.76
CA LEU A 558 36.13 10.42 -16.63
C LEU A 558 37.32 11.40 -16.59
N ARG A 559 37.09 12.71 -16.71
CA ARG A 559 38.18 13.70 -16.63
C ARG A 559 38.83 13.71 -15.24
N GLN A 560 38.02 13.82 -14.19
CA GLN A 560 38.52 13.95 -12.82
C GLN A 560 39.31 12.71 -12.38
N GLN A 561 38.77 11.50 -12.59
CA GLN A 561 39.36 10.29 -12.05
C GLN A 561 40.40 9.64 -12.97
N ILE A 562 40.33 9.84 -14.30
CA ILE A 562 41.26 9.23 -15.26
C ILE A 562 42.24 10.28 -15.83
N PHE A 563 41.81 11.48 -16.22
CA PHE A 563 42.73 12.43 -16.85
C PHE A 563 43.57 13.21 -15.84
N GLU A 564 43.02 13.52 -14.67
CA GLU A 564 43.68 14.39 -13.67
C GLU A 564 44.41 13.59 -12.58
N LYS A 565 43.81 12.50 -12.07
CA LYS A 565 44.35 11.75 -10.91
C LYS A 565 45.48 10.75 -11.19
N THR A 566 45.78 10.40 -12.43
CA THR A 566 46.77 9.35 -12.74
C THR A 566 47.80 9.75 -13.79
N GLU A 567 49.07 9.45 -13.50
CA GLU A 567 50.20 9.58 -14.43
C GLU A 567 50.28 8.40 -15.43
N SER A 568 49.48 7.34 -15.21
CA SER A 568 49.50 6.12 -16.05
C SER A 568 48.87 6.32 -17.43
N VAL A 569 48.19 7.44 -17.65
CA VAL A 569 47.53 7.77 -18.92
C VAL A 569 48.43 8.70 -19.72
N THR A 570 48.95 8.23 -20.85
CA THR A 570 49.82 9.04 -21.70
C THR A 570 49.04 10.15 -22.41
N LYS A 571 49.74 11.25 -22.80
CA LYS A 571 49.13 12.33 -23.61
C LYS A 571 48.52 11.78 -24.91
N THR A 572 49.12 10.74 -25.48
CA THR A 572 48.62 10.04 -26.68
C THR A 572 47.33 9.29 -26.41
N ASP A 573 47.22 8.58 -25.27
CA ASP A 573 45.99 7.87 -24.88
C ASP A 573 44.83 8.86 -24.65
N LYS A 574 45.08 9.96 -23.93
CA LYS A 574 44.10 11.04 -23.74
C LYS A 574 43.63 11.63 -25.09
N GLY A 575 44.57 11.87 -26.01
CA GLY A 575 44.26 12.39 -27.35
C GLY A 575 43.39 11.45 -28.19
N LYS A 576 43.57 10.13 -28.09
CA LYS A 576 42.72 9.14 -28.77
C LYS A 576 41.29 9.13 -28.22
N ILE A 577 41.14 9.15 -26.89
CA ILE A 577 39.83 9.19 -26.23
C ILE A 577 39.08 10.46 -26.65
N VAL A 578 39.74 11.62 -26.54
CA VAL A 578 39.16 12.92 -26.92
C VAL A 578 38.80 12.97 -28.41
N SER A 579 39.63 12.40 -29.29
CA SER A 579 39.33 12.32 -30.73
C SER A 579 38.13 11.41 -31.03
N GLY A 580 37.93 10.35 -30.25
CA GLY A 580 36.76 9.47 -30.35
C GLY A 580 35.45 10.17 -29.98
N PHE A 581 35.43 10.89 -28.86
CA PHE A 581 34.28 11.72 -28.47
C PHE A 581 33.98 12.81 -29.51
N LEU A 582 35.01 13.43 -30.08
CA LEU A 582 34.84 14.41 -31.16
C LEU A 582 34.26 13.77 -32.43
N ALA A 583 34.74 12.59 -32.81
CA ALA A 583 34.24 11.88 -34.00
C ALA A 583 32.75 11.55 -33.88
N ILE A 584 32.29 11.06 -32.72
CA ILE A 584 30.87 10.70 -32.50
C ILE A 584 29.95 11.92 -32.56
N ILE A 585 30.35 13.02 -31.91
CA ILE A 585 29.57 14.25 -31.96
C ILE A 585 29.45 14.75 -33.39
N CYS A 586 30.54 14.69 -34.16
CA CYS A 586 30.56 15.23 -35.52
C CYS A 586 30.09 14.25 -36.62
N SER A 587 29.96 12.95 -36.34
CA SER A 587 29.57 11.91 -37.32
C SER A 587 28.07 11.67 -37.45
N LYS A 588 27.22 12.31 -36.64
CA LYS A 588 25.76 12.26 -36.81
C LYS A 588 25.35 13.01 -38.10
N GLU A 589 25.45 12.33 -39.24
CA GLU A 589 24.96 12.81 -40.54
C GLU A 589 23.42 12.86 -40.59
N ASN A 590 22.88 14.02 -41.00
CA ASN A 590 21.53 14.27 -41.54
C ASN A 590 20.28 14.02 -40.65
N PRO A 591 19.66 15.08 -40.10
CA PRO A 591 18.29 15.04 -39.59
C PRO A 591 17.32 15.21 -40.76
N LYS A 592 17.06 14.15 -41.52
CA LYS A 592 15.88 14.11 -42.42
C LYS A 592 14.80 13.12 -41.99
N ASN A 593 15.02 12.27 -40.99
CA ASN A 593 14.05 11.26 -40.57
C ASN A 593 14.03 11.01 -39.05
N SER A 594 13.92 12.04 -38.23
CA SER A 594 13.44 11.89 -36.85
C SER A 594 12.35 12.92 -36.58
N VAL A 595 11.15 12.60 -37.07
CA VAL A 595 9.92 13.11 -36.48
C VAL A 595 9.86 12.49 -35.09
N ILE A 596 10.36 13.19 -34.07
CA ILE A 596 10.05 13.14 -32.63
C ILE A 596 11.14 13.95 -31.90
N GLY A 597 10.74 15.07 -31.27
CA GLY A 597 11.47 15.69 -30.16
C GLY A 597 12.34 16.92 -30.47
N ASN A 598 11.75 18.12 -30.37
CA ASN A 598 12.45 19.40 -30.24
C ASN A 598 13.10 19.56 -28.84
N GLN A 599 14.00 18.68 -28.43
CA GLN A 599 14.80 18.90 -27.20
C GLN A 599 16.29 18.69 -27.43
N PRO A 600 17.16 19.54 -26.84
CA PRO A 600 18.59 19.30 -26.82
C PRO A 600 18.86 17.97 -26.09
N PHE A 601 19.65 17.09 -26.69
CA PHE A 601 20.12 15.89 -26.01
C PHE A 601 20.97 16.32 -24.80
N GLU A 602 20.46 16.19 -23.57
CA GLU A 602 21.18 16.55 -22.31
C GLU A 602 22.59 15.96 -22.21
N GLY A 603 22.87 14.84 -22.91
CA GLY A 603 24.18 14.22 -22.97
C GLY A 603 25.24 15.04 -23.71
N ASN A 604 24.86 15.77 -24.77
CA ASN A 604 25.80 16.49 -25.64
C ASN A 604 26.53 17.63 -24.91
N ASP A 605 25.90 18.24 -23.91
CA ASP A 605 26.45 19.40 -23.20
C ASP A 605 27.57 19.03 -22.22
N LYS A 606 27.42 17.91 -21.52
CA LYS A 606 28.48 17.35 -20.66
C LYS A 606 29.73 17.05 -21.47
N ILE A 607 29.56 16.64 -22.71
CA ILE A 607 30.66 16.32 -23.63
C ILE A 607 31.25 17.60 -24.25
N LEU A 608 30.42 18.58 -24.61
CA LEU A 608 30.89 19.91 -25.05
C LEU A 608 31.87 20.48 -24.02
N LYS A 609 31.51 20.44 -22.73
CA LYS A 609 32.38 20.87 -21.64
C LYS A 609 33.64 20.00 -21.55
N PHE A 610 33.51 18.67 -21.60
CA PHE A 610 34.65 17.76 -21.57
C PHE A 610 35.65 18.01 -22.72
N LEU A 611 35.18 18.18 -23.95
CA LEU A 611 35.99 18.44 -25.13
C LEU A 611 36.69 19.80 -25.03
N THR A 612 35.96 20.83 -24.60
CA THR A 612 36.49 22.19 -24.48
C THR A 612 37.55 22.29 -23.38
N SER A 613 37.30 21.70 -22.21
CA SER A 613 38.26 21.64 -21.10
C SER A 613 39.49 20.74 -21.37
N ASN A 614 39.55 20.11 -22.54
CA ASN A 614 40.67 19.29 -23.01
C ASN A 614 41.18 19.75 -24.40
N LYS A 615 40.90 21.00 -24.80
CA LYS A 615 41.19 21.53 -26.14
C LYS A 615 42.64 21.43 -26.57
N GLU A 616 43.57 21.45 -25.62
CA GLU A 616 45.02 21.32 -25.87
C GLU A 616 45.42 19.94 -26.42
N LEU A 617 44.54 18.94 -26.32
CA LEU A 617 44.74 17.60 -26.87
C LEU A 617 44.29 17.47 -28.32
N PHE A 618 43.60 18.49 -28.88
CA PHE A 618 43.22 18.53 -30.28
C PHE A 618 44.37 19.01 -31.19
N SER A 619 44.36 18.54 -32.44
CA SER A 619 45.07 19.24 -33.52
C SER A 619 44.34 20.54 -33.89
N LYS A 620 45.05 21.53 -34.45
CA LYS A 620 44.44 22.79 -34.93
C LYS A 620 43.30 22.56 -35.93
N GLN A 621 43.39 21.52 -36.76
CA GLN A 621 42.33 21.15 -37.70
C GLN A 621 41.08 20.62 -37.00
N GLN A 622 41.24 19.79 -35.96
CA GLN A 622 40.13 19.28 -35.16
C GLN A 622 39.44 20.39 -34.35
N GLN A 623 40.20 21.36 -33.83
CA GLN A 623 39.62 22.52 -33.15
C GLN A 623 38.73 23.34 -34.09
N SER A 624 39.23 23.69 -35.28
CA SER A 624 38.43 24.44 -36.27
C SER A 624 37.24 23.64 -36.79
N TYR A 625 37.39 22.32 -36.95
CA TYR A 625 36.27 21.45 -37.35
C TYR A 625 35.18 21.41 -36.28
N PHE A 626 35.56 21.27 -35.00
CA PHE A 626 34.62 21.27 -33.88
C PHE A 626 33.90 22.61 -33.74
N GLN A 627 34.63 23.73 -33.85
CA GLN A 627 34.08 25.09 -33.86
C GLN A 627 33.02 25.24 -34.97
N ASN A 628 33.38 24.93 -36.22
CA ASN A 628 32.46 25.01 -37.36
C ASN A 628 31.23 24.08 -37.19
N TYR A 629 31.37 22.91 -36.56
CA TYR A 629 30.25 21.99 -36.36
C TYR A 629 29.22 22.54 -35.37
N VAL A 630 29.68 23.08 -34.24
CA VAL A 630 28.82 23.73 -33.23
C VAL A 630 28.16 24.98 -33.82
N GLU A 631 28.88 25.74 -34.65
CA GLU A 631 28.33 26.89 -35.39
C GLU A 631 27.18 26.50 -36.32
N GLN A 632 27.28 25.38 -37.03
CA GLN A 632 26.28 24.93 -37.99
C GLN A 632 25.09 24.19 -37.36
N ASN A 633 25.23 23.68 -36.12
CA ASN A 633 24.21 22.85 -35.45
C ASN A 633 23.90 23.34 -34.02
N PRO A 634 23.57 24.62 -33.80
CA PRO A 634 23.46 25.21 -32.47
C PRO A 634 22.28 24.66 -31.63
N LEU A 635 21.31 23.99 -32.25
CA LEU A 635 20.15 23.38 -31.55
C LEU A 635 20.46 22.00 -30.95
N GLN A 636 21.58 21.36 -31.35
CA GLN A 636 21.95 20.05 -30.82
C GLN A 636 22.60 20.12 -29.44
N PHE A 637 22.84 21.34 -28.93
CA PHE A 637 23.50 21.63 -27.67
C PHE A 637 22.70 22.68 -26.90
N ASN A 638 22.57 22.55 -25.59
CA ASN A 638 22.00 23.58 -24.71
C ASN A 638 23.06 24.65 -24.41
N LEU A 639 23.36 25.44 -25.44
CA LEU A 639 24.43 26.44 -25.39
C LEU A 639 24.21 27.46 -24.27
N LYS A 640 22.94 27.81 -24.00
CA LYS A 640 22.53 28.75 -22.95
C LYS A 640 22.99 28.36 -21.53
N ASN A 641 23.00 27.08 -21.18
CA ASN A 641 23.37 26.68 -19.81
C ASN A 641 24.88 26.54 -19.61
N TYR A 642 25.65 26.31 -20.68
CA TYR A 642 27.07 25.97 -20.58
C TYR A 642 28.03 27.04 -21.10
N PHE A 643 27.63 27.83 -22.10
CA PHE A 643 28.47 28.94 -22.59
C PHE A 643 28.66 30.06 -21.56
N PHE A 644 27.75 30.20 -20.60
CA PHE A 644 27.70 31.38 -19.73
C PHE A 644 28.29 31.15 -18.32
N ILE A 645 28.74 29.93 -18.02
CA ILE A 645 29.36 29.57 -16.74
C ILE A 645 30.90 29.55 -16.83
N ASP A 646 31.47 29.32 -18.01
CA ASP A 646 32.89 29.02 -18.19
C ASP A 646 33.56 29.90 -19.27
N GLN A 647 34.46 30.80 -18.83
CA GLN A 647 35.18 31.75 -19.69
C GLN A 647 36.08 31.03 -20.72
N GLU A 648 36.59 29.84 -20.38
CA GLU A 648 37.41 29.03 -21.28
C GLU A 648 36.62 28.53 -22.50
N THR A 649 35.32 28.27 -22.30
CA THR A 649 34.38 27.86 -23.36
C THR A 649 33.97 29.03 -24.24
N GLN A 650 33.79 30.22 -23.66
CA GLN A 650 33.50 31.45 -24.40
C GLN A 650 34.63 31.80 -25.37
N ASP A 651 35.87 31.81 -24.89
CA ASP A 651 37.06 32.12 -25.70
C ASP A 651 37.26 31.12 -26.85
N PHE A 652 36.78 29.89 -26.70
CA PHE A 652 36.97 28.84 -27.71
C PHE A 652 35.99 28.94 -28.90
N PHE A 653 34.75 29.42 -28.73
CA PHE A 653 33.77 29.48 -29.83
C PHE A 653 33.34 30.90 -30.25
N ILE A 654 33.54 31.93 -29.43
CA ILE A 654 33.13 33.30 -29.76
C ILE A 654 34.20 33.96 -30.64
N SER A 655 34.03 33.91 -31.96
CA SER A 655 34.81 34.71 -32.91
C SER A 655 33.92 35.65 -33.73
N GLU A 656 34.47 36.78 -34.23
CA GLU A 656 33.71 37.75 -35.04
C GLU A 656 33.02 37.13 -36.27
N LYS A 657 33.59 36.06 -36.83
CA LYS A 657 33.02 35.32 -37.96
C LYS A 657 31.75 34.56 -37.58
N VAL A 658 31.70 34.01 -36.37
CA VAL A 658 30.55 33.25 -35.83
C VAL A 658 29.37 34.19 -35.64
N ILE A 659 29.61 35.34 -35.01
CA ILE A 659 28.58 36.37 -34.78
C ILE A 659 27.98 36.86 -36.11
N ALA A 660 28.84 37.12 -37.11
CA ALA A 660 28.38 37.52 -38.44
C ALA A 660 27.58 36.43 -39.18
N HIS A 661 27.88 35.15 -38.93
CA HIS A 661 27.15 34.03 -39.52
C HIS A 661 25.76 33.84 -38.85
N PHE A 662 25.70 33.92 -37.52
CA PHE A 662 24.45 33.87 -36.76
C PHE A 662 23.48 35.00 -37.17
N LEU A 663 23.98 36.22 -37.33
CA LEU A 663 23.16 37.36 -37.75
C LEU A 663 22.62 37.22 -39.19
N LYS A 664 23.35 36.55 -40.09
CA LYS A 664 22.88 36.25 -41.46
C LYS A 664 21.87 35.10 -41.50
N ALA A 665 21.88 34.22 -40.51
CA ALA A 665 20.98 33.07 -40.42
C ALA A 665 19.58 33.45 -39.87
N PHE A 666 19.42 34.64 -39.29
CA PHE A 666 18.14 35.11 -38.76
C PHE A 666 17.11 35.34 -39.89
N ASN A 667 15.98 34.63 -39.84
CA ASN A 667 14.89 34.79 -40.80
C ASN A 667 13.55 34.94 -40.07
N PRO A 668 12.89 36.13 -40.15
CA PRO A 668 11.66 36.43 -39.45
C PRO A 668 10.45 35.58 -39.88
N HIS A 669 10.59 34.67 -40.85
CA HIS A 669 9.55 33.74 -41.33
C HIS A 669 9.70 32.29 -40.82
N GLN A 670 10.70 32.00 -39.98
CA GLN A 670 10.90 30.66 -39.38
C GLN A 670 9.83 30.31 -38.32
N PRO A 671 9.75 29.04 -37.85
CA PRO A 671 8.90 28.65 -36.72
C PRO A 671 9.25 29.41 -35.43
N HIS A 672 8.26 29.70 -34.59
CA HIS A 672 8.40 30.55 -33.40
C HIS A 672 9.45 30.06 -32.40
N GLU A 673 9.53 28.74 -32.16
CA GLU A 673 10.52 28.13 -31.25
C GLU A 673 11.97 28.37 -31.70
N LEU A 674 12.22 28.29 -33.02
CA LEU A 674 13.55 28.49 -33.60
C LEU A 674 13.97 29.97 -33.53
N LEU A 675 13.04 30.87 -33.81
CA LEU A 675 13.24 32.31 -33.68
C LEU A 675 13.50 32.72 -32.22
N HIS A 676 12.73 32.16 -31.27
CA HIS A 676 12.93 32.39 -29.85
C HIS A 676 14.34 32.00 -29.40
N TYR A 677 14.78 30.78 -29.73
CA TYR A 677 16.12 30.30 -29.39
C TYR A 677 17.23 31.20 -29.98
N GLN A 678 17.09 31.59 -31.25
CA GLN A 678 18.05 32.48 -31.90
C GLN A 678 18.10 33.86 -31.22
N MET A 679 16.96 34.40 -30.76
CA MET A 679 16.93 35.69 -30.07
C MET A 679 17.58 35.66 -28.70
N VAL A 680 17.31 34.62 -27.90
CA VAL A 680 17.95 34.44 -26.60
C VAL A 680 19.47 34.35 -26.77
N LEU A 681 19.94 33.61 -27.78
CA LEU A 681 21.37 33.56 -28.10
C LEU A 681 21.91 34.93 -28.50
N VAL A 682 21.29 35.64 -29.44
CA VAL A 682 21.76 36.98 -29.90
C VAL A 682 21.81 37.97 -28.74
N ASN A 683 20.80 37.98 -27.86
CA ASN A 683 20.74 38.88 -26.71
C ASN A 683 21.86 38.61 -25.69
N ASN A 684 22.27 37.35 -25.55
CA ASN A 684 23.30 36.95 -24.59
C ASN A 684 24.73 37.02 -25.19
N PHE A 685 24.90 36.91 -26.51
CA PHE A 685 26.21 36.95 -27.18
C PHE A 685 26.73 38.37 -27.47
N ILE A 686 25.84 39.35 -27.67
CA ILE A 686 26.23 40.71 -28.05
C ILE A 686 26.16 41.60 -26.80
N PRO A 687 27.25 42.27 -26.38
CA PRO A 687 27.18 43.25 -25.30
C PRO A 687 26.14 44.32 -25.63
N LYS A 688 25.28 44.68 -24.66
CA LYS A 688 24.18 45.64 -24.81
C LYS A 688 24.61 46.99 -25.45
N SER A 689 25.86 47.38 -25.28
CA SER A 689 26.45 48.61 -25.86
C SER A 689 26.75 48.55 -27.38
N ASN A 690 26.72 47.36 -27.99
CA ASN A 690 27.20 47.11 -29.36
C ASN A 690 26.07 46.76 -30.34
N TYR A 691 24.82 47.02 -29.99
CA TYR A 691 23.67 46.75 -30.86
C TYR A 691 23.67 47.74 -32.03
N THR A 692 23.74 47.22 -33.25
CA THR A 692 23.66 48.02 -34.48
C THR A 692 22.21 48.23 -34.90
N GLU A 693 21.93 49.25 -35.72
CA GLU A 693 20.59 49.53 -36.27
C GLU A 693 19.98 48.31 -36.99
N SER A 694 20.82 47.49 -37.63
CA SER A 694 20.39 46.24 -38.28
C SER A 694 19.85 45.19 -37.30
N ILE A 695 20.47 45.07 -36.12
CA ILE A 695 20.02 44.17 -35.05
C ILE A 695 18.70 44.70 -34.48
N LEU A 696 18.59 46.02 -34.27
CA LEU A 696 17.38 46.63 -33.75
C LEU A 696 16.15 46.42 -34.66
N THR A 697 16.32 46.51 -35.99
CA THR A 697 15.26 46.22 -36.96
C THR A 697 14.82 44.76 -36.89
N VAL A 698 15.78 43.82 -36.84
CA VAL A 698 15.53 42.39 -36.71
C VAL A 698 14.67 42.06 -35.49
N TYR A 699 15.00 42.65 -34.33
CA TYR A 699 14.18 42.49 -33.14
C TYR A 699 12.77 43.08 -33.35
N ASN A 700 12.62 44.22 -34.04
CA ASN A 700 11.33 44.95 -34.19
C ASN A 700 10.34 44.13 -35.00
N ASP A 701 10.79 43.57 -36.11
CA ASP A 701 9.99 42.72 -36.99
C ASP A 701 9.52 41.46 -36.26
N PHE A 702 10.38 40.92 -35.41
CA PHE A 702 10.05 39.76 -34.59
C PHE A 702 8.89 40.04 -33.61
N TRP A 703 8.98 41.06 -32.76
CA TRP A 703 7.91 41.35 -31.79
C TRP A 703 6.60 41.73 -32.49
N THR A 704 6.70 42.44 -33.60
CA THR A 704 5.54 42.82 -34.41
C THR A 704 4.79 41.60 -34.98
N ARG A 705 5.53 40.54 -35.35
CA ARG A 705 4.95 39.27 -35.80
C ARG A 705 4.35 38.47 -34.64
N ILE A 706 5.02 38.43 -33.50
CA ILE A 706 4.58 37.68 -32.33
C ILE A 706 3.22 38.17 -31.85
N PHE A 707 3.04 39.49 -31.77
CA PHE A 707 1.78 40.10 -31.36
C PHE A 707 0.78 40.34 -32.52
N ASP A 708 0.98 39.70 -33.68
CA ASP A 708 0.04 39.81 -34.80
C ASP A 708 -1.22 38.96 -34.54
N PRO A 709 -2.43 39.57 -34.45
CA PRO A 709 -3.66 38.86 -34.12
C PRO A 709 -4.12 37.84 -35.18
N GLN A 710 -3.51 37.82 -36.38
CA GLN A 710 -3.86 36.84 -37.43
C GLN A 710 -3.10 35.52 -37.35
N GLN A 711 -2.12 35.34 -36.45
CA GLN A 711 -1.39 34.08 -36.29
C GLN A 711 -1.92 33.28 -35.09
N ASN A 712 -2.38 32.04 -35.31
CA ASN A 712 -2.71 31.10 -34.24
C ASN A 712 -1.47 30.81 -33.40
N GLN A 713 -1.40 31.35 -32.19
CA GLN A 713 -0.37 31.02 -31.21
C GLN A 713 -0.69 29.66 -30.57
N SER A 714 0.27 28.75 -30.54
CA SER A 714 0.14 27.41 -29.93
C SER A 714 0.33 27.45 -28.41
N GLU A 715 -0.20 26.45 -27.69
CA GLU A 715 -0.01 26.26 -26.23
C GLU A 715 1.48 26.26 -25.79
N SER A 716 2.43 25.88 -26.67
CA SER A 716 3.87 25.93 -26.37
C SER A 716 4.44 27.34 -26.18
N PHE A 717 3.69 28.37 -26.58
CA PHE A 717 4.09 29.77 -26.40
C PHE A 717 4.11 30.18 -24.93
N TYR A 718 3.14 29.70 -24.14
CA TYR A 718 2.94 30.08 -22.73
C TYR A 718 4.04 29.57 -21.77
N GLN A 719 4.74 28.47 -22.10
CA GLN A 719 5.80 27.93 -21.23
C GLN A 719 7.15 28.66 -21.35
N THR A 720 7.31 29.53 -22.37
CA THR A 720 8.59 30.18 -22.69
C THR A 720 8.60 31.68 -22.36
N GLU A 721 7.60 32.17 -21.61
CA GLU A 721 7.25 33.59 -21.50
C GLU A 721 8.23 34.45 -20.67
N LEU A 722 8.84 33.97 -19.58
CA LEU A 722 9.56 34.87 -18.65
C LEU A 722 10.82 35.55 -19.24
N GLU A 723 11.71 34.80 -19.90
CA GLU A 723 12.92 35.37 -20.51
C GLU A 723 12.60 36.24 -21.72
N PHE A 724 11.52 35.89 -22.41
CA PHE A 724 11.00 36.64 -23.53
C PHE A 724 10.47 38.00 -23.07
N LEU A 725 9.72 38.01 -21.97
CA LEU A 725 9.20 39.21 -21.31
C LEU A 725 10.36 40.07 -20.77
N GLU A 726 11.44 39.48 -20.26
CA GLU A 726 12.65 40.22 -19.87
C GLU A 726 13.32 40.90 -21.07
N ILE A 727 13.56 40.18 -22.17
CA ILE A 727 14.15 40.75 -23.40
C ILE A 727 13.25 41.86 -23.97
N LEU A 728 11.93 41.70 -23.91
CA LEU A 728 10.96 42.72 -24.32
C LEU A 728 11.00 43.94 -23.39
N CYS A 729 11.08 43.75 -22.07
CA CYS A 729 11.22 44.83 -21.09
C CYS A 729 12.51 45.62 -21.29
N GLU A 730 13.65 44.92 -21.39
CA GLU A 730 14.96 45.51 -21.63
C GLU A 730 14.97 46.33 -22.93
N ARG A 731 14.25 45.85 -23.95
CA ARG A 731 14.09 46.59 -25.20
C ARG A 731 13.28 47.86 -25.02
N ILE A 732 12.12 47.80 -24.35
CA ILE A 732 11.29 48.99 -24.08
C ILE A 732 12.16 50.06 -23.39
N GLU A 733 12.96 49.66 -22.39
CA GLU A 733 13.88 50.53 -21.66
C GLU A 733 15.00 51.11 -22.56
N GLN A 734 15.68 50.29 -23.36
CA GLN A 734 16.77 50.77 -24.23
C GLN A 734 16.29 51.71 -25.35
N THR A 735 15.08 51.48 -25.88
CA THR A 735 14.48 52.36 -26.89
C THR A 735 14.17 53.75 -26.31
N ILE A 736 13.83 53.81 -25.02
CA ILE A 736 13.61 55.05 -24.25
C ILE A 736 14.94 55.78 -23.99
N VAL A 737 16.04 55.04 -23.76
CA VAL A 737 17.37 55.60 -23.48
C VAL A 737 18.07 56.13 -24.74
N VAL A 738 17.78 55.58 -25.93
CA VAL A 738 18.35 56.00 -27.22
C VAL A 738 17.30 56.70 -28.10
N GLY A 739 16.89 57.90 -27.70
CA GLY A 739 16.42 58.99 -28.60
C GLY A 739 15.32 58.72 -29.64
N ASN A 740 14.59 57.60 -29.62
CA ASN A 740 13.55 57.29 -30.62
C ASN A 740 12.26 56.77 -29.98
N LYS A 741 11.12 57.30 -30.45
CA LYS A 741 9.78 56.97 -29.97
C LYS A 741 9.49 55.48 -30.19
N ILE A 742 8.94 54.81 -29.16
CA ILE A 742 8.44 53.44 -29.26
C ILE A 742 7.42 53.35 -30.40
N ASN A 743 7.49 52.28 -31.21
CA ASN A 743 6.55 52.03 -32.30
C ASN A 743 5.11 51.93 -31.75
N PRO A 744 4.20 52.87 -32.09
CA PRO A 744 2.82 52.85 -31.60
C PRO A 744 2.05 51.58 -31.99
N ASP A 745 2.39 50.97 -33.14
CA ASP A 745 1.77 49.72 -33.62
C ASP A 745 2.11 48.54 -32.70
N LEU A 746 3.34 48.48 -32.18
CA LEU A 746 3.76 47.45 -31.24
C LEU A 746 3.00 47.57 -29.91
N ILE A 747 2.87 48.79 -29.38
CA ILE A 747 2.08 49.04 -28.16
C ILE A 747 0.61 48.66 -28.36
N GLN A 748 0.03 49.03 -29.51
CA GLN A 748 -1.36 48.70 -29.83
C GLN A 748 -1.58 47.19 -29.92
N LYS A 749 -0.65 46.43 -30.52
CA LYS A 749 -0.71 44.98 -30.62
C LYS A 749 -0.53 44.28 -29.28
N ILE A 750 0.40 44.75 -28.44
CA ILE A 750 0.55 44.28 -27.05
C ILE A 750 -0.75 44.49 -26.28
N ASN A 751 -1.36 45.67 -26.38
CA ASN A 751 -2.64 45.97 -25.72
C ASN A 751 -3.77 45.06 -26.20
N ASN A 752 -3.91 44.84 -27.51
CA ASN A 752 -4.93 43.94 -28.05
C ASN A 752 -4.71 42.49 -27.62
N HIS A 753 -3.46 42.04 -27.49
CA HIS A 753 -3.15 40.71 -26.99
C HIS A 753 -3.55 40.58 -25.51
N LEU A 754 -3.13 41.52 -24.67
CA LEU A 754 -3.47 41.53 -23.23
C LEU A 754 -4.97 41.59 -22.95
N LEU A 755 -5.75 42.28 -23.79
CA LEU A 755 -7.22 42.34 -23.67
C LEU A 755 -7.93 41.01 -24.00
N ASN A 756 -7.26 40.09 -24.68
CA ASN A 756 -7.81 38.80 -25.09
C ASN A 756 -7.36 37.63 -24.19
N LEU A 757 -6.51 37.88 -23.19
CA LEU A 757 -6.05 36.87 -22.24
C LEU A 757 -7.05 36.70 -21.09
N ASP A 758 -7.26 35.45 -20.68
CA ASP A 758 -8.06 35.13 -19.50
C ASP A 758 -7.30 35.46 -18.21
N SER A 759 -8.01 35.59 -17.07
CA SER A 759 -7.44 36.05 -15.78
C SER A 759 -6.17 35.30 -15.34
N LYS A 760 -6.11 33.99 -15.56
CA LYS A 760 -4.95 33.14 -15.23
C LYS A 760 -3.75 33.31 -16.17
N GLN A 761 -3.96 33.79 -17.39
CA GLN A 761 -2.91 34.00 -18.40
C GLN A 761 -2.27 35.39 -18.29
N LEU A 762 -2.88 36.31 -17.52
CA LEU A 762 -2.36 37.65 -17.27
C LEU A 762 -1.19 37.68 -16.28
N GLU A 763 -1.01 36.64 -15.45
CA GLU A 763 -0.02 36.60 -14.37
C GLU A 763 1.44 36.85 -14.83
N PRO A 764 1.95 36.19 -15.89
CA PRO A 764 3.32 36.46 -16.39
C PRO A 764 3.50 37.90 -16.91
N TRP A 765 2.42 38.52 -17.38
CA TRP A 765 2.44 39.83 -18.05
C TRP A 765 2.38 41.03 -17.08
N LEU A 766 2.16 40.79 -15.78
CA LEU A 766 2.08 41.84 -14.74
C LEU A 766 3.33 42.73 -14.68
N ILE A 767 4.52 42.17 -14.90
CA ILE A 767 5.79 42.93 -14.95
C ILE A 767 5.77 43.98 -16.07
N ILE A 768 5.32 43.59 -17.27
CA ILE A 768 5.23 44.51 -18.42
C ILE A 768 4.21 45.60 -18.13
N ILE A 769 3.04 45.23 -17.59
CA ILE A 769 1.98 46.18 -17.22
C ILE A 769 2.52 47.23 -16.23
N HIS A 770 3.23 46.82 -15.18
CA HIS A 770 3.84 47.74 -14.22
C HIS A 770 4.89 48.66 -14.87
N ARG A 771 5.78 48.13 -15.71
CA ARG A 771 6.81 48.93 -16.39
C ARG A 771 6.21 49.93 -17.39
N LEU A 772 5.09 49.58 -18.04
CA LEU A 772 4.38 50.48 -18.94
C LEU A 772 3.65 51.64 -18.24
N LEU A 773 3.33 51.53 -16.94
CA LEU A 773 2.73 52.63 -16.15
C LEU A 773 3.62 53.87 -16.06
N GLY A 774 4.95 53.68 -16.12
CA GLY A 774 5.92 54.77 -16.09
C GLY A 774 5.97 55.63 -17.37
N LEU A 775 5.22 55.26 -18.42
CA LEU A 775 5.25 55.93 -19.72
C LEU A 775 3.99 56.79 -19.93
N ASP A 776 4.15 58.10 -20.09
CA ASP A 776 2.99 59.02 -20.25
C ASP A 776 2.11 58.70 -21.48
N ALA A 777 2.68 58.12 -22.54
CA ALA A 777 1.97 57.78 -23.77
C ALA A 777 1.02 56.57 -23.65
N SER A 778 1.04 55.81 -22.54
CA SER A 778 0.26 54.57 -22.36
C SER A 778 -0.99 54.74 -21.48
N LYS A 779 -1.10 55.84 -20.70
CA LYS A 779 -2.11 56.03 -19.64
C LYS A 779 -3.57 55.78 -20.05
N GLU A 780 -3.99 56.24 -21.23
CA GLU A 780 -5.38 56.06 -21.71
C GLU A 780 -5.73 54.58 -21.97
N TYR A 781 -4.76 53.80 -22.48
CA TYR A 781 -4.95 52.37 -22.75
C TYR A 781 -4.87 51.54 -21.46
N MET A 782 -4.06 51.97 -20.50
CA MET A 782 -3.90 51.33 -19.19
C MET A 782 -5.17 51.39 -18.34
N ILE A 783 -5.93 52.50 -18.39
CA ILE A 783 -7.22 52.63 -17.70
C ILE A 783 -8.22 51.56 -18.18
N LYS A 784 -8.26 51.25 -19.49
CA LYS A 784 -9.14 50.21 -20.04
C LYS A 784 -8.73 48.81 -19.60
N LEU A 785 -7.43 48.53 -19.57
CA LEU A 785 -6.88 47.25 -19.14
C LEU A 785 -7.16 46.98 -17.65
N ILE A 786 -6.83 47.93 -16.78
CA ILE A 786 -7.02 47.79 -15.32
C ILE A 786 -8.51 47.72 -14.95
N ASN A 787 -9.38 48.48 -15.63
CA ASN A 787 -10.83 48.34 -15.47
C ASN A 787 -11.32 46.95 -15.88
N GLY A 788 -10.84 46.38 -16.99
CA GLY A 788 -11.20 45.04 -17.42
C GLY A 788 -10.81 43.97 -16.39
N ILE A 789 -9.63 44.09 -15.79
CA ILE A 789 -9.13 43.15 -14.78
C ILE A 789 -9.92 43.26 -13.47
N LEU A 790 -10.21 44.48 -12.98
CA LEU A 790 -10.96 44.70 -11.74
C LEU A 790 -12.44 44.27 -11.83
N LEU A 791 -12.99 44.14 -13.05
CA LEU A 791 -14.34 43.64 -13.32
C LEU A 791 -14.45 42.11 -13.34
N SER A 792 -13.34 41.39 -13.47
CA SER A 792 -13.32 39.92 -13.64
C SER A 792 -13.79 39.12 -12.42
N ASN A 793 -13.84 39.74 -11.23
CA ASN A 793 -14.27 39.12 -9.95
C ASN A 793 -13.51 37.85 -9.52
N ASP A 794 -12.34 37.56 -10.10
CA ASP A 794 -11.52 36.40 -9.75
C ASP A 794 -10.61 36.71 -8.55
N THR A 795 -10.92 36.14 -7.39
CA THR A 795 -10.24 36.44 -6.10
C THR A 795 -8.74 36.16 -6.13
N GLU A 796 -8.31 35.08 -6.79
CA GLU A 796 -6.90 34.67 -6.86
C GLU A 796 -6.08 35.65 -7.72
N THR A 797 -6.64 36.08 -8.85
CA THR A 797 -6.02 37.07 -9.74
C THR A 797 -5.95 38.46 -9.09
N LEU A 798 -6.98 38.83 -8.32
CA LEU A 798 -7.01 40.09 -7.58
C LEU A 798 -5.96 40.12 -6.46
N GLU A 799 -5.82 39.04 -5.67
CA GLU A 799 -4.79 38.95 -4.63
C GLU A 799 -3.37 39.06 -5.18
N LYS A 800 -3.09 38.41 -6.31
CA LYS A 800 -1.78 38.48 -6.98
C LYS A 800 -1.50 39.85 -7.60
N LEU A 801 -2.51 40.48 -8.20
CA LEU A 801 -2.42 41.88 -8.65
C LEU A 801 -2.08 42.80 -7.47
N TYR A 802 -2.73 42.60 -6.32
CA TYR A 802 -2.47 43.39 -5.11
C TYR A 802 -1.07 43.14 -4.51
N ALA A 803 -0.53 41.93 -4.64
CA ALA A 803 0.84 41.62 -4.22
C ALA A 803 1.89 42.25 -5.16
N PHE A 804 1.58 42.39 -6.45
CA PHE A 804 2.53 42.85 -7.46
C PHE A 804 2.70 44.38 -7.53
N PHE A 805 1.68 45.15 -7.14
CA PHE A 805 1.75 46.61 -7.04
C PHE A 805 1.94 47.06 -5.58
N PRO A 806 3.19 47.19 -5.09
CA PRO A 806 3.46 47.49 -3.68
C PRO A 806 2.97 48.88 -3.25
N ASP A 807 2.97 49.87 -4.16
CA ASP A 807 2.29 51.15 -3.92
C ASP A 807 0.86 51.11 -4.46
N ARG A 808 -0.08 50.84 -3.55
CA ARG A 808 -1.51 50.72 -3.86
C ARG A 808 -2.08 52.03 -4.44
N ASN A 809 -1.39 53.16 -4.27
CA ASN A 809 -1.79 54.45 -4.83
C ASN A 809 -1.60 54.54 -6.36
N ASP A 810 -0.73 53.72 -6.95
CA ASP A 810 -0.53 53.69 -8.42
C ASP A 810 -1.80 53.28 -9.17
N ILE A 811 -2.63 52.44 -8.56
CA ILE A 811 -3.91 51.98 -9.11
C ILE A 811 -5.04 52.94 -8.72
N ILE A 812 -5.09 53.34 -7.46
CA ILE A 812 -6.19 54.16 -6.89
C ILE A 812 -6.22 55.57 -7.52
N ASN A 813 -5.06 56.13 -7.85
CA ASN A 813 -4.95 57.46 -8.45
C ASN A 813 -5.34 57.51 -9.94
N LEU A 814 -5.63 56.36 -10.58
CA LEU A 814 -6.04 56.31 -11.98
C LEU A 814 -7.44 56.90 -12.20
N SER A 815 -8.40 56.63 -11.29
CA SER A 815 -9.72 57.27 -11.27
C SER A 815 -10.50 56.99 -9.98
N THR A 816 -11.48 57.84 -9.65
CA THR A 816 -12.39 57.64 -8.49
C THR A 816 -13.26 56.38 -8.60
N GLN A 817 -13.60 55.94 -9.82
CA GLN A 817 -14.33 54.68 -10.04
C GLN A 817 -13.46 53.45 -9.75
N ILE A 818 -12.18 53.50 -10.13
CA ILE A 818 -11.21 52.45 -9.83
C ILE A 818 -10.98 52.37 -8.31
N ALA A 819 -10.87 53.51 -7.63
CA ALA A 819 -10.72 53.57 -6.18
C ALA A 819 -11.91 52.92 -5.44
N ASP A 820 -13.16 53.21 -5.83
CA ASP A 820 -14.35 52.61 -5.22
C ASP A 820 -14.44 51.10 -5.47
N GLN A 821 -14.16 50.65 -6.70
CA GLN A 821 -14.15 49.23 -7.04
C GLN A 821 -13.04 48.47 -6.31
N TYR A 822 -11.87 49.09 -6.18
CA TYR A 822 -10.72 48.55 -5.44
C TYR A 822 -11.06 48.35 -3.96
N VAL A 823 -11.61 49.38 -3.30
CA VAL A 823 -12.05 49.29 -1.90
C VAL A 823 -13.16 48.25 -1.72
N SER A 824 -14.09 48.15 -2.68
CA SER A 824 -15.17 47.16 -2.64
C SER A 824 -14.68 45.71 -2.66
N ASN A 825 -13.60 45.44 -3.39
CA ASN A 825 -12.99 44.11 -3.41
C ASN A 825 -12.14 43.86 -2.17
N LEU A 826 -11.45 44.89 -1.67
CA LEU A 826 -10.58 44.79 -0.50
C LEU A 826 -11.37 44.49 0.80
N ILE A 827 -12.62 44.98 0.90
CA ILE A 827 -13.52 44.68 2.04
C ILE A 827 -14.06 43.24 2.02
N LYS A 828 -14.05 42.56 0.87
CA LYS A 828 -14.48 41.15 0.79
C LYS A 828 -13.42 40.18 1.34
N LEU A 829 -12.19 40.64 1.50
CA LEU A 829 -11.09 39.86 2.07
C LEU A 829 -11.18 39.88 3.61
N PRO A 830 -10.60 38.90 4.32
CA PRO A 830 -10.51 38.92 5.78
C PRO A 830 -9.91 40.25 6.27
N PHE A 831 -10.51 40.84 7.31
CA PHE A 831 -10.06 42.14 7.80
C PHE A 831 -8.66 42.03 8.42
N GLU A 832 -7.68 42.52 7.68
CA GLU A 832 -6.32 42.74 8.17
C GLU A 832 -5.98 44.21 8.02
N CYS A 833 -5.67 44.82 9.14
CA CYS A 833 -5.55 46.26 9.24
C CYS A 833 -4.30 46.80 8.51
N GLU A 834 -3.33 45.94 8.17
CA GLU A 834 -2.21 46.25 7.28
C GLU A 834 -2.67 46.56 5.85
N ASN A 835 -3.80 45.98 5.40
CA ASN A 835 -4.33 46.20 4.06
C ASN A 835 -4.81 47.64 3.79
N PHE A 836 -4.96 48.45 4.85
CA PHE A 836 -5.47 49.82 4.74
C PHE A 836 -4.40 50.89 5.08
N GLN A 837 -3.18 50.51 5.47
CA GLN A 837 -2.16 51.44 5.97
C GLN A 837 -1.67 52.49 4.95
N ASN A 838 -1.59 52.10 3.66
CA ASN A 838 -1.02 52.92 2.58
C ASN A 838 -2.07 53.49 1.61
N LEU A 839 -3.35 53.45 1.98
CA LEU A 839 -4.44 54.01 1.18
C LEU A 839 -4.55 55.53 1.37
N THR A 840 -5.05 56.23 0.34
CA THR A 840 -5.41 57.65 0.47
C THR A 840 -6.52 57.84 1.51
N ASN A 841 -6.55 59.01 2.15
CA ASN A 841 -7.58 59.32 3.14
C ASN A 841 -9.01 59.16 2.58
N ASP A 842 -9.24 59.52 1.32
CA ASP A 842 -10.55 59.34 0.66
C ASP A 842 -10.92 57.86 0.50
N ALA A 843 -9.97 56.99 0.15
CA ALA A 843 -10.20 55.55 0.07
C ALA A 843 -10.50 54.93 1.44
N ILE A 844 -9.87 55.44 2.51
CA ILE A 844 -10.13 55.02 3.89
C ILE A 844 -11.55 55.43 4.32
N ILE A 845 -11.99 56.63 3.95
CA ILE A 845 -13.37 57.09 4.24
C ILE A 845 -14.40 56.25 3.49
N ILE A 846 -14.14 55.91 2.22
CA ILE A 846 -14.99 54.98 1.46
C ILE A 846 -15.07 53.63 2.18
N ALA A 847 -13.95 53.12 2.70
CA ALA A 847 -13.92 51.87 3.44
C ALA A 847 -14.75 51.93 4.73
N ILE A 848 -14.57 52.98 5.56
CA ILE A 848 -15.32 53.16 6.80
C ILE A 848 -16.83 53.25 6.51
N LYS A 849 -17.23 54.01 5.49
CA LYS A 849 -18.65 54.11 5.08
C LYS A 849 -19.24 52.76 4.66
N LYS A 850 -18.47 51.93 3.95
CA LYS A 850 -18.92 50.60 3.51
C LYS A 850 -19.03 49.61 4.67
N PHE A 851 -18.05 49.56 5.58
CA PHE A 851 -18.12 48.71 6.78
C PHE A 851 -19.32 49.08 7.66
N VAL A 852 -19.54 50.37 7.91
CA VAL A 852 -20.72 50.85 8.65
C VAL A 852 -22.03 50.51 7.91
N GLY A 853 -22.06 50.66 6.58
CA GLY A 853 -23.21 50.26 5.77
C GLY A 853 -23.49 48.75 5.77
N GLN A 854 -22.48 47.92 6.00
CA GLN A 854 -22.57 46.45 6.11
C GLN A 854 -22.78 45.95 7.55
N SER A 855 -22.82 46.85 8.54
CA SER A 855 -22.92 46.55 9.98
C SER A 855 -21.65 45.97 10.63
N ASP A 856 -20.49 46.16 10.02
CA ASP A 856 -19.17 45.73 10.53
C ASP A 856 -18.50 46.87 11.31
N TYR A 857 -19.07 47.19 12.47
CA TYR A 857 -18.72 48.41 13.22
C TYR A 857 -17.37 48.33 13.94
N ASN A 858 -16.89 47.13 14.30
CA ASN A 858 -15.61 46.97 14.99
C ASN A 858 -14.44 47.30 14.05
N GLU A 859 -14.52 46.82 12.81
CA GLU A 859 -13.59 47.04 11.72
C GLU A 859 -13.58 48.53 11.33
N ALA A 860 -14.76 49.13 11.20
CA ALA A 860 -14.91 50.56 10.97
C ALA A 860 -14.25 51.39 12.09
N LYS A 861 -14.47 51.02 13.36
CA LYS A 861 -13.90 51.71 14.51
C LYS A 861 -12.39 51.57 14.58
N GLU A 862 -11.84 50.40 14.25
CA GLU A 862 -10.38 50.22 14.22
C GLU A 862 -9.73 51.10 13.14
N LEU A 863 -10.36 51.23 11.96
CA LEU A 863 -9.92 52.14 10.91
C LEU A 863 -9.99 53.61 11.34
N VAL A 864 -11.08 54.03 11.96
CA VAL A 864 -11.21 55.38 12.53
C VAL A 864 -10.09 55.64 13.54
N ASN A 865 -9.84 54.72 14.48
CA ASN A 865 -8.84 54.88 15.53
C ASN A 865 -7.41 55.04 14.99
N ARG A 866 -7.05 54.30 13.92
CA ARG A 866 -5.69 54.37 13.34
C ARG A 866 -5.48 55.59 12.44
N HIS A 867 -6.52 56.02 11.73
CA HIS A 867 -6.38 57.01 10.66
C HIS A 867 -6.92 58.39 11.01
N ARG A 868 -7.60 58.55 12.16
CA ARG A 868 -8.16 59.84 12.62
C ARG A 868 -7.18 61.01 12.59
N ASP A 869 -5.91 60.80 12.95
CA ASP A 869 -4.91 61.87 13.01
C ASP A 869 -4.44 62.33 11.62
N LYS A 870 -4.78 61.58 10.58
CA LYS A 870 -4.41 61.85 9.18
C LYS A 870 -5.54 62.53 8.39
N PHE A 871 -6.78 62.53 8.89
CA PHE A 871 -7.92 63.08 8.17
C PHE A 871 -7.91 64.61 8.16
N GLU A 872 -8.26 65.19 7.01
CA GLU A 872 -8.49 66.63 6.87
C GLU A 872 -9.88 67.04 7.40
N GLU A 873 -10.08 68.32 7.69
CA GLU A 873 -11.35 68.84 8.26
C GLU A 873 -12.58 68.48 7.41
N ILE A 874 -12.47 68.55 6.08
CA ILE A 874 -13.55 68.18 5.13
C ILE A 874 -13.91 66.70 5.26
N GLN A 875 -12.90 65.85 5.44
CA GLN A 875 -13.02 64.40 5.55
C GLN A 875 -13.65 64.00 6.89
N ILE A 876 -13.23 64.66 7.96
CA ILE A 876 -13.80 64.51 9.31
C ILE A 876 -15.28 64.88 9.27
N ASN A 877 -15.64 66.05 8.73
CA ASN A 877 -17.03 66.49 8.63
C ASN A 877 -17.90 65.51 7.82
N THR A 878 -17.40 65.06 6.67
CA THR A 878 -18.09 64.09 5.81
C THR A 878 -18.37 62.77 6.51
N LEU A 879 -17.42 62.29 7.33
CA LEU A 879 -17.58 61.05 8.09
C LEU A 879 -18.51 61.26 9.28
N PHE A 880 -18.43 62.41 9.94
CA PHE A 880 -19.28 62.80 11.06
C PHE A 880 -20.76 62.83 10.66
N ASP A 881 -21.09 63.49 9.55
CA ASP A 881 -22.46 63.57 9.03
C ASP A 881 -23.01 62.18 8.72
N PHE A 882 -22.19 61.31 8.12
CA PHE A 882 -22.59 59.95 7.79
C PHE A 882 -22.87 59.10 9.04
N LEU A 883 -21.98 59.12 10.03
CA LEU A 883 -22.12 58.34 11.26
C LEU A 883 -23.31 58.83 12.09
N THR A 884 -23.53 60.14 12.16
CA THR A 884 -24.62 60.73 12.96
C THR A 884 -26.00 60.43 12.35
N ASN A 885 -26.11 60.50 11.02
CA ASN A 885 -27.32 60.09 10.30
C ASN A 885 -27.59 58.57 10.47
N ASN A 886 -26.54 57.76 10.40
CA ASN A 886 -26.65 56.31 10.59
C ASN A 886 -27.12 55.95 12.01
N ALA A 887 -26.55 56.59 13.05
CA ALA A 887 -26.99 56.42 14.44
C ALA A 887 -28.47 56.81 14.62
N THR A 888 -28.88 57.95 14.08
CA THR A 888 -30.28 58.43 14.16
C THR A 888 -31.25 57.43 13.53
N GLY A 889 -30.98 56.98 12.30
CA GLY A 889 -31.83 55.99 11.62
C GLY A 889 -31.89 54.64 12.33
N ASN A 890 -30.78 54.21 12.94
CA ASN A 890 -30.73 52.95 13.69
C ASN A 890 -31.48 53.01 15.04
N ILE A 891 -31.49 54.18 15.70
CA ILE A 891 -32.29 54.40 16.92
C ILE A 891 -33.79 54.36 16.59
N GLU A 892 -34.22 55.02 15.51
CA GLU A 892 -35.61 54.95 15.03
C GLU A 892 -36.02 53.52 14.63
N ALA A 893 -35.07 52.73 14.10
CA ALA A 893 -35.29 51.34 13.72
C ALA A 893 -35.22 50.34 14.89
N GLY A 894 -34.86 50.77 16.11
CA GLY A 894 -34.80 49.92 17.30
C GLY A 894 -33.61 48.94 17.35
N VAL A 895 -32.48 49.28 16.74
CA VAL A 895 -31.26 48.44 16.69
C VAL A 895 -30.58 48.34 18.07
N PRO A 896 -30.04 47.18 18.51
CA PRO A 896 -29.49 47.00 19.86
C PRO A 896 -28.45 48.03 20.31
N GLU A 897 -28.39 48.28 21.62
CA GLU A 897 -27.58 49.36 22.22
C GLU A 897 -26.08 49.24 22.01
N ASP A 898 -25.55 48.02 21.89
CA ASP A 898 -24.14 47.78 21.63
C ASP A 898 -23.72 48.37 20.27
N TYR A 899 -24.60 48.31 19.26
CA TYR A 899 -24.31 48.89 17.94
C TYR A 899 -24.29 50.41 17.98
N ILE A 900 -25.28 51.01 18.66
CA ILE A 900 -25.36 52.47 18.80
C ILE A 900 -24.15 52.98 19.60
N LYS A 901 -23.73 52.24 20.62
CA LYS A 901 -22.53 52.54 21.41
C LYS A 901 -21.28 52.61 20.53
N GLU A 902 -21.04 51.64 19.65
CA GLU A 902 -19.86 51.64 18.77
C GLU A 902 -19.85 52.85 17.81
N VAL A 903 -21.01 53.20 17.24
CA VAL A 903 -21.14 54.40 16.38
C VAL A 903 -20.91 55.69 17.17
N CYS A 904 -21.51 55.82 18.35
CA CYS A 904 -21.30 56.97 19.23
C CYS A 904 -19.84 57.10 19.71
N GLU A 905 -19.17 55.98 20.01
CA GLU A 905 -17.74 55.98 20.35
C GLU A 905 -16.86 56.43 19.17
N MET A 906 -17.18 56.02 17.93
CA MET A 906 -16.48 56.53 16.74
C MET A 906 -16.67 58.04 16.56
N VAL A 907 -17.89 58.55 16.75
CA VAL A 907 -18.20 59.98 16.68
C VAL A 907 -17.42 60.77 17.73
N LEU A 908 -17.39 60.28 18.98
CA LEU A 908 -16.64 60.90 20.06
C LEU A 908 -15.12 60.86 19.83
N THR A 909 -14.63 59.76 19.26
CA THR A 909 -13.22 59.59 18.89
C THR A 909 -12.78 60.62 17.86
N LEU A 910 -13.64 60.94 16.89
CA LEU A 910 -13.40 62.01 15.90
C LEU A 910 -13.53 63.40 16.54
N ALA A 911 -14.49 63.58 17.44
CA ALA A 911 -14.75 64.84 18.11
C ALA A 911 -13.66 65.29 19.09
N ASP A 912 -12.95 64.35 19.74
CA ASP A 912 -11.82 64.64 20.63
C ASP A 912 -10.71 65.45 19.92
N LEU A 913 -10.59 65.32 18.59
CA LEU A 913 -9.62 66.07 17.76
C LEU A 913 -10.15 67.44 17.30
N ASN A 914 -11.47 67.60 17.16
CA ASN A 914 -12.09 68.87 16.75
C ASN A 914 -13.45 69.07 17.46
N PRO A 915 -13.45 69.58 18.70
CA PRO A 915 -14.66 69.71 19.51
C PRO A 915 -15.74 70.62 18.89
N THR A 916 -15.36 71.57 18.04
CA THR A 916 -16.33 72.48 17.40
C THR A 916 -17.23 71.80 16.37
N VAL A 917 -16.88 70.60 15.89
CA VAL A 917 -17.70 69.83 14.95
C VAL A 917 -18.93 69.21 15.65
N LEU A 918 -18.83 68.92 16.95
CA LEU A 918 -19.96 68.41 17.75
C LEU A 918 -21.13 69.41 17.78
N GLU A 919 -20.86 70.72 17.78
CA GLU A 919 -21.89 71.75 18.00
C GLU A 919 -22.96 71.77 16.89
N GLY A 920 -22.57 71.46 15.64
CA GLY A 920 -23.45 71.49 14.47
C GLY A 920 -23.99 70.12 14.03
N SER A 921 -23.54 69.05 14.67
CA SER A 921 -23.72 67.70 14.14
C SER A 921 -25.05 67.00 14.49
N GLY A 922 -25.78 67.50 15.48
CA GLY A 922 -26.98 66.84 16.00
C GLY A 922 -26.70 65.66 16.95
N PHE A 923 -25.43 65.33 17.24
CA PHE A 923 -25.06 64.26 18.19
C PHE A 923 -25.71 64.44 19.57
N TRP A 924 -25.66 65.64 20.12
CA TRP A 924 -26.30 65.91 21.42
C TRP A 924 -27.83 65.83 21.36
N THR A 925 -28.43 66.12 20.21
CA THR A 925 -29.88 65.91 20.00
C THR A 925 -30.23 64.43 20.12
N ILE A 926 -29.41 63.55 19.52
CA ILE A 926 -29.56 62.10 19.65
C ILE A 926 -29.48 61.68 21.13
N MET A 927 -28.51 62.20 21.89
CA MET A 927 -28.37 61.91 23.32
C MET A 927 -29.62 62.31 24.11
N ILE A 928 -30.19 63.48 23.80
CA ILE A 928 -31.42 63.97 24.43
C ILE A 928 -32.62 63.10 24.01
N ASP A 929 -32.69 62.63 22.75
CA ASP A 929 -33.74 61.73 22.26
C ASP A 929 -33.70 60.37 22.98
N MET A 930 -32.51 59.79 23.15
CA MET A 930 -32.32 58.54 23.88
C MET A 930 -32.76 58.62 25.36
N LEU A 931 -32.66 59.80 25.97
CA LEU A 931 -33.11 60.05 27.34
C LEU A 931 -34.63 60.19 27.48
N GLN A 932 -35.39 60.42 26.41
CA GLN A 932 -36.83 60.70 26.49
C GLN A 932 -37.73 59.49 26.77
N ASN A 933 -37.21 58.28 26.69
CA ASN A 933 -38.02 57.07 26.83
C ASN A 933 -38.58 56.93 28.27
N THR A 934 -39.90 56.72 28.38
CA THR A 934 -40.65 57.02 29.61
C THR A 934 -40.54 56.01 30.77
N GLU A 935 -39.90 54.85 30.60
CA GLU A 935 -39.55 53.93 31.71
C GLU A 935 -38.25 53.16 31.36
N PHE A 936 -37.37 52.91 32.34
CA PHE A 936 -36.06 52.21 32.27
C PHE A 936 -35.71 51.60 30.89
N HIS A 937 -35.21 52.43 29.97
CA HIS A 937 -34.80 52.01 28.64
C HIS A 937 -33.26 51.92 28.58
N PRO A 938 -32.65 50.85 28.03
CA PRO A 938 -31.19 50.69 27.95
C PRO A 938 -30.48 51.89 27.30
N TYR A 939 -31.06 52.45 26.23
CA TYR A 939 -30.59 53.72 25.63
C TYR A 939 -30.51 54.90 26.59
N SER A 940 -31.39 55.01 27.59
CA SER A 940 -31.32 56.11 28.56
C SER A 940 -30.13 55.95 29.52
N GLU A 941 -29.79 54.72 29.90
CA GLU A 941 -28.59 54.43 30.70
C GLU A 941 -27.32 54.69 29.88
N LEU A 942 -27.28 54.20 28.64
CA LEU A 942 -26.17 54.45 27.71
C LEU A 942 -25.98 55.96 27.45
N ALA A 943 -27.09 56.69 27.25
CA ALA A 943 -27.05 58.12 27.00
C ALA A 943 -26.49 58.90 28.18
N PHE A 944 -26.96 58.59 29.40
CA PHE A 944 -26.42 59.17 30.62
C PHE A 944 -24.93 58.86 30.80
N LYS A 945 -24.51 57.62 30.55
CA LYS A 945 -23.10 57.23 30.65
C LYS A 945 -22.21 58.06 29.73
N PHE A 946 -22.59 58.23 28.48
CA PHE A 946 -21.85 59.06 27.52
C PHE A 946 -21.82 60.53 27.95
N ILE A 947 -22.93 61.11 28.38
CA ILE A 947 -22.96 62.50 28.90
C ILE A 947 -22.01 62.64 30.09
N LYS A 948 -22.06 61.69 31.03
CA LYS A 948 -21.25 61.71 32.24
C LYS A 948 -19.76 61.60 31.96
N GLU A 949 -19.35 60.67 31.10
CA GLU A 949 -17.95 60.43 30.75
C GLU A 949 -17.36 61.57 29.91
N ASN A 950 -18.21 62.31 29.17
CA ASN A 950 -17.79 63.33 28.21
C ASN A 950 -18.17 64.76 28.60
N LEU A 951 -18.51 65.02 29.86
CA LEU A 951 -18.81 66.38 30.38
C LEU A 951 -17.74 67.42 30.01
N ARG A 952 -16.48 67.01 29.89
CA ARG A 952 -15.36 67.89 29.50
C ARG A 952 -15.56 68.52 28.11
N LEU A 953 -16.26 67.84 27.20
CA LEU A 953 -16.50 68.26 25.82
C LEU A 953 -17.68 69.24 25.71
N LEU A 954 -18.50 69.39 26.76
CA LEU A 954 -19.63 70.32 26.78
C LEU A 954 -19.19 71.73 27.20
N SER A 955 -19.40 72.71 26.31
CA SER A 955 -19.32 74.14 26.63
C SER A 955 -20.48 74.56 27.54
N PHE A 956 -20.39 75.76 28.13
CA PHE A 956 -21.48 76.30 28.95
C PHE A 956 -22.77 76.44 28.14
N GLU A 957 -22.67 77.04 26.94
CA GLU A 957 -23.79 77.28 26.01
C GLU A 957 -24.44 75.97 25.56
N MET A 958 -23.64 74.93 25.30
CA MET A 958 -24.14 73.59 25.01
C MET A 958 -24.84 72.95 26.19
N SER A 959 -24.24 73.04 27.38
CA SER A 959 -24.83 72.51 28.61
C SER A 959 -26.17 73.17 28.89
N GLU A 960 -26.28 74.47 28.62
CA GLU A 960 -27.51 75.25 28.74
C GLU A 960 -28.55 74.82 27.70
N GLY A 961 -28.15 74.64 26.44
CA GLY A 961 -29.02 74.14 25.37
C GLY A 961 -29.57 72.74 25.66
N ILE A 962 -28.72 71.82 26.11
CA ILE A 962 -29.11 70.47 26.53
C ILE A 962 -30.06 70.54 27.71
N PHE A 963 -29.73 71.32 28.74
CA PHE A 963 -30.58 71.48 29.92
C PHE A 963 -31.96 72.04 29.57
N ASN A 964 -32.02 73.12 28.78
CA ASN A 964 -33.29 73.71 28.36
C ASN A 964 -34.13 72.72 27.55
N SER A 965 -33.49 71.94 26.67
CA SER A 965 -34.16 70.89 25.90
C SER A 965 -34.70 69.78 26.81
N LEU A 966 -33.93 69.34 27.81
CA LEU A 966 -34.39 68.35 28.79
C LEU A 966 -35.55 68.90 29.64
N ILE A 967 -35.47 70.13 30.13
CA ILE A 967 -36.59 70.75 30.88
C ILE A 967 -37.84 70.84 30.02
N GLN A 968 -37.73 71.32 28.78
CA GLN A 968 -38.87 71.40 27.86
C GLN A 968 -39.50 70.03 27.60
N ARG A 969 -38.68 68.98 27.46
CA ARG A 969 -39.13 67.61 27.25
C ARG A 969 -39.81 67.03 28.48
N MET A 970 -39.29 67.30 29.67
CA MET A 970 -39.91 66.94 30.94
C MET A 970 -41.30 67.55 31.06
N ASP A 971 -41.44 68.84 30.73
CA ASP A 971 -42.70 69.58 30.82
C ASP A 971 -43.74 69.10 29.80
N SER A 972 -43.29 68.77 28.58
CA SER A 972 -44.19 68.36 27.50
C SER A 972 -44.58 66.87 27.54
N HIS A 973 -43.68 65.99 28.01
CA HIS A 973 -43.87 64.54 27.95
C HIS A 973 -44.07 63.88 29.32
N GLY A 974 -43.97 64.63 30.43
CA GLY A 974 -44.23 64.13 31.78
C GLY A 974 -43.23 63.08 32.27
N ILE A 975 -41.95 63.23 31.89
CA ILE A 975 -40.88 62.25 32.17
C ILE A 975 -40.39 62.38 33.61
N TYR A 976 -41.22 61.95 34.58
CA TYR A 976 -40.96 62.11 36.01
C TYR A 976 -40.39 60.85 36.69
N ASN A 977 -40.28 59.73 35.97
CA ASN A 977 -39.90 58.43 36.55
C ASN A 977 -38.56 57.88 36.04
N ASN A 978 -37.93 58.52 35.04
CA ASN A 978 -36.66 58.06 34.45
C ASN A 978 -35.47 58.57 35.30
N PRO A 979 -34.72 57.71 36.00
CA PRO A 979 -33.62 58.14 36.85
C PRO A 979 -32.46 58.73 36.06
N HIS A 980 -32.06 58.14 34.93
CA HIS A 980 -30.93 58.60 34.12
C HIS A 980 -31.19 59.96 33.46
N PHE A 981 -32.45 60.24 33.12
CA PHE A 981 -32.88 61.56 32.67
C PHE A 981 -32.62 62.63 33.75
N HIS A 982 -33.04 62.36 34.99
CA HIS A 982 -32.83 63.27 36.10
C HIS A 982 -31.37 63.35 36.56
N GLU A 983 -30.63 62.23 36.50
CA GLU A 983 -29.19 62.20 36.77
C GLU A 983 -28.42 63.09 35.79
N SER A 984 -28.80 63.08 34.51
CA SER A 984 -28.22 63.95 33.48
C SER A 984 -28.45 65.43 33.80
N ILE A 985 -29.68 65.81 34.16
CA ILE A 985 -30.01 67.21 34.54
C ILE A 985 -29.22 67.63 35.78
N TYR A 986 -29.24 66.81 36.83
CA TYR A 986 -28.54 67.11 38.08
C TYR A 986 -27.02 67.21 37.88
N LEU A 987 -26.44 66.36 37.03
CA LEU A 987 -25.01 66.39 36.70
C LEU A 987 -24.62 67.68 35.97
N LEU A 988 -25.42 68.13 35.00
CA LEU A 988 -25.20 69.41 34.30
C LEU A 988 -25.30 70.60 35.25
N LEU A 989 -26.30 70.60 36.15
CA LEU A 989 -26.48 71.64 37.17
C LEU A 989 -25.31 71.73 38.15
N LYS A 990 -24.75 70.59 38.54
CA LYS A 990 -23.66 70.53 39.51
C LYS A 990 -22.32 70.98 38.94
N GLU A 991 -22.01 70.59 37.70
CA GLU A 991 -20.66 70.72 37.14
C GLU A 991 -20.52 71.86 36.12
N LYS A 992 -21.62 72.29 35.46
CA LYS A 992 -21.55 73.18 34.29
C LYS A 992 -22.46 74.40 34.33
N LEU A 993 -23.61 74.32 34.99
CA LEU A 993 -24.64 75.37 34.93
C LEU A 993 -24.73 76.22 36.20
N ASN A 994 -25.47 77.31 36.08
CA ASN A 994 -25.53 78.36 37.10
C ASN A 994 -26.81 78.29 37.93
N ARG A 995 -26.86 79.10 38.99
CA ARG A 995 -27.99 79.20 39.94
C ARG A 995 -29.39 79.38 39.29
N PRO A 996 -29.58 80.19 38.22
CA PRO A 996 -30.89 80.33 37.58
C PRO A 996 -31.42 79.02 36.97
N HIS A 997 -30.55 78.16 36.42
CA HIS A 997 -30.95 76.85 35.90
C HIS A 997 -31.32 75.90 37.04
N ALA A 998 -30.62 75.99 38.17
CA ALA A 998 -30.95 75.24 39.37
C ALA A 998 -32.35 75.62 39.91
N GLU A 999 -32.72 76.90 39.89
CA GLU A 999 -34.06 77.41 40.24
C GLU A 999 -35.15 76.74 39.38
N ILE A 1000 -34.96 76.73 38.06
CA ILE A 1000 -35.91 76.10 37.11
C ILE A 1000 -36.13 74.62 37.44
N TYR A 1001 -35.05 73.88 37.70
CA TYR A 1001 -35.18 72.45 38.02
C TYR A 1001 -35.80 72.21 39.40
N VAL A 1002 -35.50 73.06 40.39
CA VAL A 1002 -36.10 72.98 41.73
C VAL A 1002 -37.60 73.23 41.70
N ASP A 1003 -38.06 74.22 40.93
CA ASP A 1003 -39.49 74.45 40.73
C ASP A 1003 -40.17 73.20 40.16
N ARG A 1004 -39.53 72.52 39.20
CA ARG A 1004 -40.05 71.27 38.63
C ARG A 1004 -39.98 70.09 39.60
N ILE A 1005 -38.96 70.02 40.44
CA ILE A 1005 -38.89 69.02 41.52
C ILE A 1005 -40.11 69.14 42.42
N LEU A 1006 -40.43 70.36 42.87
CA LEU A 1006 -41.50 70.61 43.83
C LEU A 1006 -42.89 70.48 43.22
N LEU A 1007 -43.10 71.05 42.03
CA LEU A 1007 -44.41 71.09 41.38
C LEU A 1007 -44.78 69.82 40.63
N HIS A 1008 -43.78 69.10 40.10
CA HIS A 1008 -44.04 68.00 39.16
C HIS A 1008 -43.39 66.67 39.54
N ILE A 1009 -42.15 66.64 40.05
CA ILE A 1009 -41.45 65.37 40.33
C ILE A 1009 -41.91 64.76 41.66
N LEU A 1010 -41.89 65.52 42.77
CA LEU A 1010 -42.31 65.00 44.09
C LEU A 1010 -43.78 64.54 44.11
N PRO A 1011 -44.74 65.23 43.45
CA PRO A 1011 -46.13 64.78 43.44
C PRO A 1011 -46.37 63.55 42.55
N ASN A 1012 -45.66 63.44 41.42
CA ASN A 1012 -46.01 62.49 40.36
C ASN A 1012 -45.05 61.30 40.22
N SER A 1013 -43.82 61.39 40.74
CA SER A 1013 -42.83 60.32 40.61
C SER A 1013 -43.10 59.18 41.59
N LYS A 1014 -43.09 57.95 41.09
CA LYS A 1014 -43.19 56.72 41.88
C LYS A 1014 -41.83 56.03 42.06
N ASN A 1015 -40.79 56.53 41.37
CA ASN A 1015 -39.46 55.92 41.40
C ASN A 1015 -38.66 56.41 42.61
N HIS A 1016 -38.28 55.49 43.51
CA HIS A 1016 -37.54 55.81 44.73
C HIS A 1016 -36.19 56.49 44.46
N ASN A 1017 -35.47 56.11 43.39
CA ASN A 1017 -34.18 56.69 43.04
C ASN A 1017 -34.34 58.13 42.52
N VAL A 1018 -35.39 58.39 41.74
CA VAL A 1018 -35.72 59.76 41.30
C VAL A 1018 -36.05 60.64 42.49
N LEU A 1019 -36.86 60.15 43.44
CA LEU A 1019 -37.22 60.90 44.64
C LEU A 1019 -36.01 61.17 45.55
N LEU A 1020 -35.08 60.21 45.66
CA LEU A 1020 -33.82 60.41 46.39
C LEU A 1020 -32.89 61.42 45.70
N LEU A 1021 -32.77 61.35 44.37
CA LEU A 1021 -31.97 62.27 43.59
C LEU A 1021 -32.53 63.70 43.66
N ALA A 1022 -33.85 63.85 43.49
CA ALA A 1022 -34.54 65.12 43.65
C ALA A 1022 -34.33 65.71 45.05
N ALA A 1023 -34.39 64.88 46.10
CA ALA A 1023 -34.06 65.31 47.45
C ALA A 1023 -32.60 65.77 47.57
N SER A 1024 -31.63 65.01 47.05
CA SER A 1024 -30.21 65.42 47.06
C SER A 1024 -30.00 66.74 46.32
N ALA A 1025 -30.62 66.91 45.16
CA ALA A 1025 -30.56 68.13 44.37
C ALA A 1025 -31.03 69.35 45.17
N LEU A 1026 -32.17 69.26 45.86
CA LEU A 1026 -32.67 70.32 46.76
C LEU A 1026 -31.67 70.63 47.89
N GLY A 1027 -30.95 69.63 48.39
CA GLY A 1027 -29.96 69.80 49.46
C GLY A 1027 -28.66 70.48 49.01
N ASP A 1028 -28.16 70.08 47.84
CA ASP A 1028 -26.86 70.47 47.32
C ASP A 1028 -26.90 71.83 46.59
N LEU A 1029 -28.04 72.21 46.03
CA LEU A 1029 -28.19 73.44 45.23
C LEU A 1029 -28.39 74.73 46.07
N GLY A 1030 -28.35 74.66 47.40
CA GLY A 1030 -28.04 75.82 48.26
C GLY A 1030 -29.04 76.97 48.31
N PHE A 1031 -30.35 76.68 48.26
CA PHE A 1031 -31.42 77.69 48.33
C PHE A 1031 -31.53 78.36 49.72
N GLU A 1032 -31.95 79.63 49.75
CA GLU A 1032 -32.18 80.34 51.01
C GLU A 1032 -33.24 79.62 51.84
N ILE A 1033 -32.95 79.51 53.14
CA ILE A 1033 -33.72 78.67 54.07
C ILE A 1033 -35.20 79.04 54.06
N ASN A 1034 -35.54 80.33 53.93
CA ASN A 1034 -36.93 80.81 54.02
C ASN A 1034 -37.78 80.44 52.81
N ASP A 1035 -37.26 80.56 51.58
CA ASP A 1035 -38.04 80.24 50.36
C ASP A 1035 -38.24 78.74 50.23
N PHE A 1036 -37.21 77.95 50.55
CA PHE A 1036 -37.29 76.49 50.58
C PHE A 1036 -38.26 75.98 51.66
N VAL A 1037 -38.27 76.62 52.83
CA VAL A 1037 -39.24 76.36 53.91
C VAL A 1037 -40.66 76.71 53.45
N LEU A 1038 -40.86 77.85 52.79
CA LEU A 1038 -42.16 78.30 52.30
C LEU A 1038 -42.74 77.33 51.26
N GLN A 1039 -41.95 76.94 50.27
CA GLN A 1039 -42.38 76.01 49.22
C GLN A 1039 -42.65 74.59 49.77
N LEU A 1040 -41.84 74.12 50.72
CA LEU A 1040 -42.11 72.87 51.44
C LEU A 1040 -43.39 72.97 52.29
N GLU A 1041 -43.62 74.11 52.94
CA GLU A 1041 -44.81 74.35 53.74
C GLU A 1041 -46.07 74.44 52.87
N GLU A 1042 -46.01 75.05 51.69
CA GLU A 1042 -47.09 75.04 50.71
C GLU A 1042 -47.39 73.62 50.21
N PHE A 1043 -46.38 72.83 49.87
CA PHE A 1043 -46.54 71.42 49.50
C PHE A 1043 -47.16 70.59 50.64
N LEU A 1044 -46.72 70.81 51.88
CA LEU A 1044 -47.26 70.12 53.07
C LEU A 1044 -48.68 70.55 53.40
N ASN A 1045 -49.02 71.83 53.23
CA ASN A 1045 -50.38 72.31 53.41
C ASN A 1045 -51.31 71.80 52.30
N TRP A 1046 -50.82 71.74 51.06
CA TRP A 1046 -51.56 71.17 49.92
C TRP A 1046 -51.88 69.69 50.15
N THR A 1047 -50.89 68.90 50.60
CA THR A 1047 -51.10 67.48 50.95
C THR A 1047 -52.06 67.32 52.12
N TYR A 1048 -51.91 68.10 53.20
CA TYR A 1048 -52.81 68.07 54.36
C TYR A 1048 -54.27 68.41 54.01
N LEU A 1049 -54.51 69.40 53.14
CA LEU A 1049 -55.85 69.81 52.69
C LEU A 1049 -56.56 68.73 51.86
N HIS A 1050 -55.82 67.81 51.24
CA HIS A 1050 -56.34 66.77 50.36
C HIS A 1050 -56.23 65.35 50.96
N ASN A 1051 -56.09 65.24 52.28
CA ASN A 1051 -55.88 63.99 53.04
C ASN A 1051 -56.96 62.90 52.88
N GLY A 1052 -58.09 63.17 52.21
CA GLY A 1052 -59.14 62.17 51.96
C GLY A 1052 -59.10 61.51 50.57
N ASP A 1053 -58.17 61.90 49.69
CA ASP A 1053 -58.14 61.42 48.31
C ASP A 1053 -57.19 60.23 48.13
N SER A 1054 -57.76 59.04 47.87
CA SER A 1054 -57.03 57.78 47.67
C SER A 1054 -56.07 57.76 46.46
N SER A 1055 -56.03 58.84 45.68
CA SER A 1055 -55.10 59.07 44.57
C SER A 1055 -53.69 59.49 45.00
N ILE A 1056 -53.44 59.85 46.26
CA ILE A 1056 -52.12 60.33 46.71
C ILE A 1056 -51.26 59.22 47.37
N ARG A 1057 -51.03 58.11 46.65
CA ARG A 1057 -50.20 56.98 47.13
C ARG A 1057 -48.67 57.21 47.05
N GLY A 1058 -48.20 58.39 46.60
CA GLY A 1058 -46.78 58.76 46.48
C GLY A 1058 -46.18 59.48 47.70
N ILE A 1059 -46.99 59.85 48.70
CA ILE A 1059 -46.53 60.67 49.84
C ILE A 1059 -45.55 59.92 50.76
N ILE A 1060 -45.70 58.60 50.94
CA ILE A 1060 -44.90 57.87 51.94
C ILE A 1060 -43.40 57.81 51.57
N PRO A 1061 -43.00 57.46 50.32
CA PRO A 1061 -41.58 57.50 49.92
C PRO A 1061 -41.00 58.92 49.92
N ALA A 1062 -41.75 59.91 49.44
CA ALA A 1062 -41.33 61.32 49.44
C ALA A 1062 -41.13 61.85 50.87
N LYS A 1063 -42.06 61.54 51.79
CA LYS A 1063 -41.93 61.82 53.23
C LYS A 1063 -40.65 61.21 53.81
N GLN A 1064 -40.37 59.94 53.52
CA GLN A 1064 -39.17 59.27 54.04
C GLN A 1064 -37.87 59.90 53.51
N ALA A 1065 -37.83 60.24 52.21
CA ALA A 1065 -36.68 60.92 51.61
C ALA A 1065 -36.46 62.33 52.21
N LEU A 1066 -37.53 63.12 52.34
CA LEU A 1066 -37.50 64.46 52.96
C LEU A 1066 -37.10 64.39 54.44
N LEU A 1067 -37.64 63.46 55.22
CA LEU A 1067 -37.26 63.26 56.63
C LEU A 1067 -35.78 62.90 56.78
N LYS A 1068 -35.23 62.08 55.87
CA LYS A 1068 -33.81 61.71 55.86
C LYS A 1068 -32.93 62.92 55.57
N LEU A 1069 -33.36 63.81 54.68
CA LEU A 1069 -32.65 65.05 54.36
C LEU A 1069 -32.71 66.06 55.51
N LEU A 1070 -33.89 66.29 56.08
CA LEU A 1070 -34.13 67.21 57.19
C LEU A 1070 -33.42 66.80 58.48
N LYS A 1071 -33.22 65.49 58.72
CA LYS A 1071 -32.39 64.99 59.84
C LYS A 1071 -30.98 65.59 59.90
N ARG A 1072 -30.45 66.05 58.76
CA ARG A 1072 -29.09 66.60 58.66
C ARG A 1072 -29.02 68.12 58.85
N LYS A 1073 -30.15 68.86 58.86
CA LYS A 1073 -30.16 70.33 59.02
C LYS A 1073 -30.77 70.73 60.37
N ARG A 1074 -30.13 71.67 61.09
CA ARG A 1074 -30.45 72.04 62.49
C ARG A 1074 -31.08 73.45 62.65
N SER A 1075 -31.73 74.01 61.63
CA SER A 1075 -32.42 75.32 61.79
C SER A 1075 -33.77 75.14 62.51
N LYS A 1076 -34.22 76.19 63.20
CA LYS A 1076 -35.50 76.18 63.91
C LYS A 1076 -36.69 76.04 62.95
N GLU A 1077 -36.63 76.60 61.74
CA GLU A 1077 -37.70 76.46 60.75
C GLU A 1077 -37.83 75.00 60.28
N PHE A 1078 -36.69 74.30 60.07
CA PHE A 1078 -36.71 72.90 59.63
C PHE A 1078 -37.23 71.93 60.68
N GLU A 1079 -37.02 72.20 61.98
CA GLU A 1079 -37.63 71.39 63.04
C GLU A 1079 -39.17 71.53 63.06
N VAL A 1080 -39.72 72.70 62.71
CA VAL A 1080 -41.18 72.87 62.57
C VAL A 1080 -41.72 72.04 61.41
N ILE A 1081 -41.07 72.10 60.25
CA ILE A 1081 -41.46 71.30 59.08
C ILE A 1081 -41.29 69.80 59.34
N LYS A 1082 -40.17 69.40 59.95
CA LYS A 1082 -39.90 68.02 60.32
C LYS A 1082 -40.97 67.49 61.29
N LYS A 1083 -41.37 68.32 62.26
CA LYS A 1083 -42.47 67.97 63.16
C LYS A 1083 -43.80 67.84 62.42
N LYS A 1084 -44.13 68.77 61.50
CA LYS A 1084 -45.32 68.65 60.63
C LYS A 1084 -45.30 67.36 59.80
N LEU A 1085 -44.14 66.99 59.24
CA LEU A 1085 -43.93 65.76 58.49
C LEU A 1085 -44.07 64.50 59.38
N GLU A 1086 -43.59 64.55 60.62
CA GLU A 1086 -43.72 63.47 61.61
C GLU A 1086 -45.17 63.31 62.09
N ASP A 1087 -45.91 64.41 62.29
CA ASP A 1087 -47.30 64.45 62.76
C ASP A 1087 -48.31 63.91 61.72
N ILE A 1088 -47.95 63.82 60.44
CA ILE A 1088 -48.75 63.13 59.42
C ILE A 1088 -48.68 61.61 59.69
N THR A 1089 -49.59 61.06 60.51
CA THR A 1089 -49.63 59.62 60.85
C THR A 1089 -50.20 58.76 59.73
N ALA A 1090 -49.77 57.50 59.65
CA ALA A 1090 -50.09 56.58 58.55
C ALA A 1090 -51.48 55.92 58.60
N ASP A 1091 -52.34 56.28 59.58
CA ASP A 1091 -53.70 55.70 59.74
C ASP A 1091 -54.84 56.68 59.39
N GLU A 1092 -54.54 57.79 58.69
CA GLU A 1092 -55.53 58.58 57.93
C GLU A 1092 -55.04 58.79 56.50
#